data_AF-A0A101K6F0-F1
#
_entry.id   AF-A0A101K6F0-F1
#
_cell.length_a   1.000
_cell.length_b   1.000
_cell.length_c   1.000
_cell.angle_alpha   90.00
_cell.angle_beta   90.00
_cell.angle_gamma   90.00
#
_symmetry.space_group_name_H-M   'P 1'
#
loop_
_entity.id
_entity.type
_entity.pdbx_description
1 polymer ?
#
loop_
_entity_poly.entity_id
_entity_poly.type
_entity_poly.pdbx_seq_one_letter_code
_entity_poly.pdbx_strand_id
1 'polypeptide(L)'
;MKKIFLILTLFFVFCLSIFASPADFFKSYPNGSIEIDIKWKNDELYYNSYFYNANHNKINAKQNWDDFKTNGLLDDIYNILNKNYSNKNMTVSVLLNILPKNKPTMTSKYYNSNNILLKEIIEDKFIVKQKTYDEYGNLISEAEKNEKKNTYHIKTYDKNLKSYAEMEVLFNKNEINFKGNKEDLGYYVSDSYAIESHYTFKKLNQKNLSKILSNLRYYNYEDVVSGYEKIYDNNKPFEYTEKTYKNGKLVDTKKYTNTPSTNTINFKNNLNDINTKTKSSTNNLSVSNNYNITNNIDKESNNLGTSTPLKNEENNSSYIILIFIISILVLILIINIYKLFFKKNKEKKLKHFEYIDLGDRKAVRYKGNLLNSSINYKFLCNRKNILLFIVYKNGSPTSIKFSVSNYYIDIDIKKLTNNLEAKINCYIGTYKIYVSNGKFKFLDWMYGNIEPKSEINNFVETEKEVFYYLKSFSYLENIFSPILSEETLNFEEFLNFIILDGTIEEYYKNGKILMRTPFKNGLKNGKMEAFYESGKIKVEIPYNRGVVDGIAKEYFESGRLAKEIHYKNGKEMFYKSYFDNDNKQEKEKYSNGYSKDNPNRYYAILGVNKNITKDELKKAYYELVKKYHPDKFENSSKTEKDKAENMMKDINEAYEYLMKNFI
;
A
#
# COMPACT_ATOMS: atom_id res chain seq x y z
N MET A 1 37.55 -9.46 1.79
CA MET A 1 36.48 -10.42 1.39
C MET A 1 36.32 -10.64 -0.14
N LYS A 2 37.21 -10.19 -1.03
CA LYS A 2 37.08 -10.47 -2.48
C LYS A 2 37.28 -11.96 -2.88
N LYS A 3 37.93 -12.79 -2.04
CA LYS A 3 38.09 -14.24 -2.29
C LYS A 3 36.91 -15.12 -1.81
N ILE A 4 36.12 -14.67 -0.82
CA ILE A 4 34.88 -15.36 -0.40
C ILE A 4 33.74 -15.08 -1.38
N PHE A 5 33.70 -13.88 -1.99
CA PHE A 5 32.72 -13.57 -3.02
C PHE A 5 32.92 -14.44 -4.28
N LEU A 6 34.19 -14.71 -4.67
CA LEU A 6 34.52 -15.63 -5.76
C LEU A 6 34.15 -17.09 -5.43
N ILE A 7 34.40 -17.53 -4.18
CA ILE A 7 34.07 -18.88 -3.71
C ILE A 7 32.56 -19.09 -3.58
N LEU A 8 31.76 -18.10 -3.14
CA LEU A 8 30.29 -18.27 -3.09
C LEU A 8 29.64 -18.20 -4.48
N THR A 9 30.14 -17.35 -5.40
CA THR A 9 29.67 -17.37 -6.79
C THR A 9 30.05 -18.67 -7.50
N LEU A 10 31.25 -19.21 -7.25
CA LEU A 10 31.58 -20.55 -7.75
C LEU A 10 30.77 -21.63 -7.04
N PHE A 11 30.52 -21.56 -5.74
CA PHE A 11 29.77 -22.59 -5.02
C PHE A 11 28.31 -22.71 -5.50
N PHE A 12 27.62 -21.60 -5.79
CA PHE A 12 26.25 -21.69 -6.35
C PHE A 12 26.21 -21.94 -7.87
N VAL A 13 27.31 -21.70 -8.60
CA VAL A 13 27.47 -22.10 -10.01
C VAL A 13 28.01 -23.54 -10.14
N PHE A 14 28.54 -24.13 -9.07
CA PHE A 14 29.15 -25.47 -9.04
C PHE A 14 28.36 -26.49 -8.21
N CYS A 15 27.41 -26.06 -7.36
CA CYS A 15 26.29 -26.90 -6.93
C CYS A 15 25.23 -27.08 -8.03
N LEU A 16 25.50 -26.61 -9.25
CA LEU A 16 24.96 -27.22 -10.46
C LEU A 16 25.59 -28.60 -10.68
N SER A 17 25.17 -29.58 -9.89
CA SER A 17 25.18 -30.97 -10.32
C SER A 17 23.75 -31.41 -10.64
N ILE A 18 23.38 -31.13 -11.89
CA ILE A 18 22.28 -31.75 -12.63
C ILE A 18 20.85 -31.32 -12.19
N PHE A 19 20.14 -30.74 -13.17
CA PHE A 19 18.68 -30.48 -13.27
C PHE A 19 18.13 -29.09 -12.89
N ALA A 20 16.87 -28.88 -13.28
CA ALA A 20 16.33 -27.63 -13.83
C ALA A 20 15.57 -26.78 -12.80
N SER A 21 15.77 -25.46 -12.83
CA SER A 21 14.86 -24.52 -12.15
C SER A 21 13.47 -24.49 -12.83
N PRO A 22 12.41 -23.92 -12.21
CA PRO A 22 11.11 -23.81 -12.89
C PRO A 22 11.22 -22.98 -14.17
N ALA A 23 12.09 -21.96 -14.16
CA ALA A 23 12.37 -21.17 -15.35
C ALA A 23 13.03 -22.01 -16.47
N ASP A 24 13.84 -23.00 -16.14
CA ASP A 24 14.46 -23.88 -17.15
C ASP A 24 13.46 -24.91 -17.70
N PHE A 25 12.49 -25.34 -16.88
CA PHE A 25 11.33 -26.10 -17.36
C PHE A 25 10.56 -25.30 -18.43
N PHE A 26 10.17 -24.05 -18.13
CA PHE A 26 9.41 -23.23 -19.08
C PHE A 26 10.23 -22.73 -20.29
N LYS A 27 11.57 -22.63 -20.18
CA LYS A 27 12.45 -22.46 -21.36
C LYS A 27 12.44 -23.69 -22.27
N SER A 28 12.42 -24.90 -21.69
CA SER A 28 12.46 -26.18 -22.41
C SER A 28 11.08 -26.55 -22.99
N TYR A 29 10.01 -26.17 -22.31
CA TYR A 29 8.62 -26.41 -22.67
C TYR A 29 7.84 -25.09 -22.64
N PRO A 30 7.95 -24.25 -23.69
CA PRO A 30 7.13 -23.06 -23.84
C PRO A 30 5.65 -23.44 -23.78
N ASN A 31 4.84 -22.67 -23.06
CA ASN A 31 3.42 -22.96 -22.79
C ASN A 31 3.15 -24.26 -22.01
N GLY A 32 4.16 -24.84 -21.35
CA GLY A 32 3.94 -25.90 -20.37
C GLY A 32 3.27 -25.39 -19.08
N SER A 33 2.94 -26.33 -18.21
CA SER A 33 2.37 -26.07 -16.89
C SER A 33 2.95 -26.98 -15.81
N ILE A 34 2.86 -26.53 -14.56
CA ILE A 34 3.23 -27.28 -13.36
C ILE A 34 2.02 -27.32 -12.45
N GLU A 35 1.58 -28.51 -12.10
CA GLU A 35 0.52 -28.76 -11.11
C GLU A 35 1.17 -29.26 -9.83
N ILE A 36 0.81 -28.68 -8.69
CA ILE A 36 1.29 -29.04 -7.36
C ILE A 36 0.07 -29.41 -6.52
N ASP A 37 -0.07 -30.70 -6.22
CA ASP A 37 -1.09 -31.22 -5.31
C ASP A 37 -0.50 -31.26 -3.90
N ILE A 38 -1.12 -30.54 -2.97
CA ILE A 38 -0.73 -30.44 -1.57
C ILE A 38 -1.84 -31.06 -0.72
N LYS A 39 -1.51 -31.93 0.23
CA LYS A 39 -2.46 -32.60 1.13
C LYS A 39 -2.03 -32.41 2.58
N TRP A 40 -2.94 -31.89 3.39
CA TRP A 40 -2.77 -31.79 4.85
C TRP A 40 -3.54 -32.94 5.52
N LYS A 41 -2.83 -33.80 6.25
CA LYS A 41 -3.42 -34.96 6.95
C LYS A 41 -2.60 -35.29 8.19
N ASN A 42 -3.26 -35.46 9.34
CA ASN A 42 -2.63 -35.83 10.61
C ASN A 42 -1.45 -34.93 11.01
N ASP A 43 -1.60 -33.61 10.85
CA ASP A 43 -0.57 -32.58 11.07
C ASP A 43 0.70 -32.69 10.19
N GLU A 44 0.68 -33.57 9.18
CA GLU A 44 1.74 -33.73 8.20
C GLU A 44 1.30 -33.16 6.83
N LEU A 45 2.27 -32.52 6.17
CA LEU A 45 2.14 -31.96 4.83
C LEU A 45 2.73 -32.94 3.81
N TYR A 46 1.90 -33.41 2.89
CA TYR A 46 2.30 -34.19 1.72
C TYR A 46 2.15 -33.33 0.47
N TYR A 47 3.03 -33.44 -0.51
CA TYR A 47 2.80 -32.86 -1.83
C TYR A 47 3.34 -33.74 -2.95
N ASN A 48 2.71 -33.63 -4.12
CA ASN A 48 3.18 -34.16 -5.39
C ASN A 48 3.30 -33.01 -6.40
N SER A 49 4.20 -33.14 -7.37
CA SER A 49 4.25 -32.24 -8.53
C SER A 49 4.09 -33.02 -9.84
N TYR A 50 3.34 -32.46 -10.77
CA TYR A 50 3.15 -32.98 -12.12
C TYR A 50 3.48 -31.90 -13.13
N PHE A 51 4.13 -32.29 -14.22
CA PHE A 51 4.63 -31.39 -15.24
C PHE A 51 3.98 -31.75 -16.57
N TYR A 52 3.50 -30.75 -17.30
CA TYR A 52 2.82 -30.94 -18.58
C TYR A 52 3.41 -30.03 -19.65
N ASN A 53 3.50 -30.53 -20.88
CA ASN A 53 3.86 -29.69 -22.03
C ASN A 53 2.66 -28.90 -22.56
N ALA A 54 2.86 -28.08 -23.60
CA ALA A 54 1.80 -27.27 -24.23
C ALA A 54 0.58 -28.08 -24.71
N ASN A 55 0.75 -29.37 -25.00
CA ASN A 55 -0.32 -30.26 -25.45
C ASN A 55 -1.01 -30.98 -24.27
N HIS A 56 -0.76 -30.55 -23.02
CA HIS A 56 -1.23 -31.18 -21.78
C HIS A 56 -0.76 -32.64 -21.57
N ASN A 57 0.23 -33.09 -22.34
CA ASN A 57 0.82 -34.41 -22.12
C ASN A 57 1.72 -34.35 -20.88
N LYS A 58 1.49 -35.25 -19.92
CA LYS A 58 2.35 -35.41 -18.75
C LYS A 58 3.76 -35.75 -19.21
N ILE A 59 4.73 -34.98 -18.75
CA ILE A 59 6.15 -35.17 -19.03
C ILE A 59 6.88 -35.40 -17.72
N ASN A 60 7.82 -36.36 -17.74
CA ASN A 60 8.71 -36.54 -16.60
C ASN A 60 9.67 -35.34 -16.57
N ALA A 61 9.63 -34.57 -15.48
CA ALA A 61 10.70 -33.63 -15.21
C ALA A 61 12.04 -34.39 -15.17
N LYS A 62 13.11 -33.77 -15.64
CA LYS A 62 14.41 -34.46 -15.73
C LYS A 62 14.97 -34.88 -14.36
N GLN A 63 14.44 -34.33 -13.26
CA GLN A 63 14.63 -34.78 -11.89
C GLN A 63 13.26 -34.97 -11.24
N ASN A 64 13.15 -35.88 -10.28
CA ASN A 64 12.08 -35.83 -9.28
C ASN A 64 12.29 -34.62 -8.38
N TRP A 65 11.28 -33.76 -8.23
CA TRP A 65 11.29 -32.66 -7.26
C TRP A 65 10.68 -33.11 -5.93
N ASP A 66 11.15 -34.26 -5.43
CA ASP A 66 10.63 -34.87 -4.21
C ASP A 66 10.85 -33.93 -2.99
N ASP A 67 11.88 -33.08 -3.05
CA ASP A 67 12.12 -31.96 -2.12
C ASP A 67 11.78 -30.58 -2.76
N PHE A 68 10.51 -30.33 -3.09
CA PHE A 68 9.99 -28.99 -3.43
C PHE A 68 9.96 -28.04 -2.21
N LYS A 69 11.04 -27.97 -1.41
CA LYS A 69 11.21 -26.92 -0.38
C LYS A 69 11.52 -25.56 -1.01
N THR A 70 10.51 -24.97 -1.63
CA THR A 70 10.57 -23.59 -2.11
C THR A 70 10.21 -22.62 -0.98
N ASN A 71 11.17 -21.78 -0.61
CA ASN A 71 11.00 -20.75 0.42
C ASN A 71 9.78 -19.85 0.12
N GLY A 72 8.89 -19.69 1.09
CA GLY A 72 7.81 -18.70 1.08
C GLY A 72 6.48 -19.22 0.54
N LEU A 73 6.40 -19.72 -0.70
CA LEU A 73 5.09 -20.06 -1.30
C LEU A 73 4.39 -21.22 -0.57
N LEU A 74 5.12 -22.30 -0.32
CA LEU A 74 4.62 -23.43 0.47
C LEU A 74 4.45 -23.05 1.95
N ASP A 75 5.29 -22.15 2.49
CA ASP A 75 5.15 -21.64 3.85
C ASP A 75 3.87 -20.78 3.99
N ASP A 76 3.52 -19.97 3.00
CA ASP A 76 2.32 -19.12 2.99
C ASP A 76 1.06 -19.98 2.80
N ILE A 77 1.08 -20.97 1.90
CA ILE A 77 -0.01 -21.96 1.75
C ILE A 77 -0.16 -22.77 3.06
N TYR A 78 0.95 -23.25 3.63
CA TYR A 78 1.00 -23.93 4.94
C TYR A 78 0.39 -23.04 6.04
N ASN A 79 0.79 -21.77 6.13
CA ASN A 79 0.29 -20.85 7.14
C ASN A 79 -1.21 -20.55 6.96
N ILE A 80 -1.70 -20.45 5.72
CA ILE A 80 -3.13 -20.29 5.42
C ILE A 80 -3.91 -21.55 5.78
N LEU A 81 -3.39 -22.74 5.44
CA LEU A 81 -4.01 -24.02 5.75
C LEU A 81 -4.04 -24.27 7.26
N ASN A 82 -2.90 -24.17 7.93
CA ASN A 82 -2.77 -24.34 9.37
C ASN A 82 -3.65 -23.33 10.13
N LYS A 83 -3.54 -22.02 9.84
CA LYS A 83 -4.30 -20.99 10.58
C LYS A 83 -5.82 -21.13 10.47
N ASN A 84 -6.35 -21.49 9.31
CA ASN A 84 -7.79 -21.48 9.05
C ASN A 84 -8.43 -22.89 9.06
N TYR A 85 -7.62 -23.94 8.92
CA TYR A 85 -8.09 -25.30 8.65
C TYR A 85 -7.26 -26.42 9.32
N SER A 86 -6.37 -26.14 10.29
CA SER A 86 -5.52 -27.13 10.99
C SER A 86 -6.27 -28.42 11.38
N ASN A 87 -7.50 -28.28 11.84
CA ASN A 87 -8.32 -29.38 12.38
C ASN A 87 -9.15 -30.11 11.30
N LYS A 88 -8.86 -29.90 10.01
CA LYS A 88 -9.56 -30.51 8.88
C LYS A 88 -8.57 -31.07 7.87
N ASN A 89 -8.83 -32.29 7.37
CA ASN A 89 -8.13 -32.79 6.19
C ASN A 89 -8.47 -31.88 5.00
N MET A 90 -7.45 -31.37 4.31
CA MET A 90 -7.60 -30.51 3.13
C MET A 90 -6.68 -30.96 2.00
N THR A 91 -7.12 -30.72 0.77
CA THR A 91 -6.29 -30.82 -0.43
C THR A 91 -6.24 -29.45 -1.11
N VAL A 92 -5.08 -29.03 -1.60
CA VAL A 92 -4.91 -27.82 -2.41
C VAL A 92 -4.20 -28.18 -3.70
N SER A 93 -4.82 -27.91 -4.84
CA SER A 93 -4.19 -28.08 -6.16
C SER A 93 -3.81 -26.71 -6.70
N VAL A 94 -2.52 -26.50 -6.97
CA VAL A 94 -1.97 -25.25 -7.51
C VAL A 94 -1.44 -25.50 -8.91
N LEU A 95 -2.08 -24.89 -9.91
CA LEU A 95 -1.68 -24.94 -11.30
C LEU A 95 -0.97 -23.64 -11.69
N LEU A 96 0.30 -23.73 -12.08
CA LEU A 96 1.11 -22.65 -12.61
C LEU A 96 1.24 -22.80 -14.14
N ASN A 97 0.71 -21.84 -14.88
CA ASN A 97 0.79 -21.79 -16.35
C ASN A 97 1.65 -20.61 -16.80
N ILE A 98 2.41 -20.76 -17.89
CA ILE A 98 3.07 -19.64 -18.57
C ILE A 98 2.57 -19.54 -20.00
N LEU A 99 1.70 -18.56 -20.26
CA LEU A 99 1.11 -18.33 -21.58
C LEU A 99 2.05 -17.52 -22.50
N PRO A 100 1.84 -17.55 -23.84
CA PRO A 100 2.60 -16.75 -24.78
C PRO A 100 2.59 -15.26 -24.40
N LYS A 101 3.74 -14.58 -24.58
CA LYS A 101 4.00 -13.17 -24.19
C LYS A 101 4.26 -12.93 -22.69
N ASN A 102 4.90 -13.88 -22.00
CA ASN A 102 5.52 -13.71 -20.67
C ASN A 102 4.56 -13.23 -19.57
N LYS A 103 3.41 -13.88 -19.42
CA LYS A 103 2.55 -13.71 -18.25
C LYS A 103 2.36 -15.05 -17.54
N PRO A 104 2.91 -15.23 -16.33
CA PRO A 104 2.50 -16.34 -15.49
C PRO A 104 1.04 -16.14 -15.09
N THR A 105 0.28 -17.22 -15.06
CA THR A 105 -1.01 -17.28 -14.36
C THR A 105 -0.95 -18.41 -13.35
N MET A 106 -1.50 -18.16 -12.16
CA MET A 106 -1.54 -19.13 -11.07
C MET A 106 -3.00 -19.36 -10.68
N THR A 107 -3.41 -20.62 -10.65
CA THR A 107 -4.74 -21.02 -10.17
C THR A 107 -4.57 -21.95 -8.98
N SER A 108 -5.04 -21.56 -7.80
CA SER A 108 -5.05 -22.42 -6.61
C SER A 108 -6.48 -22.76 -6.20
N LYS A 109 -6.77 -24.06 -6.04
CA LYS A 109 -8.07 -24.60 -5.62
C LYS A 109 -7.94 -25.33 -4.30
N TYR A 110 -8.82 -25.04 -3.35
CA TYR A 110 -8.80 -25.59 -1.99
C TYR A 110 -10.03 -26.47 -1.78
N TYR A 111 -9.82 -27.70 -1.33
CA TYR A 111 -10.84 -28.73 -1.17
C TYR A 111 -10.91 -29.22 0.28
N ASN A 112 -12.10 -29.55 0.75
CA ASN A 112 -12.30 -30.19 2.05
C ASN A 112 -12.01 -31.70 2.01
N SER A 113 -12.19 -32.38 3.15
CA SER A 113 -12.00 -33.83 3.31
C SER A 113 -12.85 -34.68 2.37
N ASN A 114 -13.97 -34.13 1.88
CA ASN A 114 -14.93 -34.81 1.01
C ASN A 114 -14.70 -34.45 -0.47
N ASN A 115 -13.55 -33.85 -0.79
CA ASN A 115 -13.17 -33.38 -2.12
C ASN A 115 -14.08 -32.28 -2.71
N ILE A 116 -14.80 -31.54 -1.85
CA ILE A 116 -15.65 -30.41 -2.24
C ILE A 116 -14.80 -29.14 -2.29
N LEU A 117 -14.88 -28.40 -3.40
CA LEU A 117 -14.19 -27.12 -3.59
C LEU A 117 -14.75 -26.07 -2.63
N LEU A 118 -13.89 -25.49 -1.79
CA LEU A 118 -14.22 -24.42 -0.85
C LEU A 118 -13.71 -23.05 -1.30
N LYS A 119 -12.63 -23.00 -2.09
CA LYS A 119 -12.02 -21.75 -2.55
C LYS A 119 -11.28 -21.94 -3.87
N GLU A 120 -11.43 -20.98 -4.78
CA GLU A 120 -10.62 -20.87 -5.99
C GLU A 120 -9.96 -19.49 -5.99
N ILE A 121 -8.67 -19.40 -6.32
CA ILE A 121 -7.97 -18.13 -6.56
C ILE A 121 -7.29 -18.24 -7.92
N ILE A 122 -7.47 -17.25 -8.77
CA ILE A 122 -6.84 -17.11 -10.08
C ILE A 122 -6.11 -15.76 -10.07
N GLU A 123 -4.79 -15.81 -10.25
CA GLU A 123 -3.91 -14.64 -10.26
C GLU A 123 -3.20 -14.53 -11.62
N ASP A 124 -3.31 -13.36 -12.25
CA ASP A 124 -2.48 -12.94 -13.38
C ASP A 124 -1.71 -11.65 -13.03
N LYS A 125 -0.94 -11.13 -13.98
CA LYS A 125 -0.11 -9.92 -13.82
C LYS A 125 -0.86 -8.67 -13.28
N PHE A 126 -2.17 -8.57 -13.43
CA PHE A 126 -2.97 -7.40 -13.05
C PHE A 126 -4.30 -7.73 -12.37
N ILE A 127 -4.74 -8.98 -12.38
CA ILE A 127 -6.04 -9.40 -11.85
C ILE A 127 -5.85 -10.53 -10.84
N VAL A 128 -6.36 -10.34 -9.63
CA VAL A 128 -6.51 -11.40 -8.63
C VAL A 128 -8.00 -11.63 -8.42
N LYS A 129 -8.48 -12.81 -8.82
CA LYS A 129 -9.88 -13.22 -8.73
C LYS A 129 -10.00 -14.37 -7.74
N GLN A 130 -10.79 -14.19 -6.68
CA GLN A 130 -11.08 -15.19 -5.66
C GLN A 130 -12.55 -15.58 -5.72
N LYS A 131 -12.86 -16.87 -5.68
CA LYS A 131 -14.20 -17.40 -5.38
C LYS A 131 -14.17 -18.16 -4.07
N THR A 132 -15.25 -18.08 -3.32
CA THR A 132 -15.47 -18.80 -2.07
C THR A 132 -16.77 -19.59 -2.18
N TYR A 133 -16.74 -20.81 -1.67
CA TYR A 133 -17.83 -21.77 -1.73
C TYR A 133 -18.20 -22.23 -0.31
N ASP A 134 -19.44 -22.67 -0.11
CA ASP A 134 -19.86 -23.31 1.13
C ASP A 134 -19.34 -24.75 1.24
N GLU A 135 -19.65 -25.42 2.35
CA GLU A 135 -19.22 -26.81 2.60
C GLU A 135 -19.86 -27.86 1.68
N TYR A 136 -20.85 -27.47 0.87
CA TYR A 136 -21.54 -28.29 -0.12
C TYR A 136 -21.09 -27.99 -1.55
N GLY A 137 -20.25 -26.96 -1.76
CA GLY A 137 -19.72 -26.57 -3.06
C GLY A 137 -20.55 -25.51 -3.80
N ASN A 138 -21.53 -24.88 -3.14
CA ASN A 138 -22.28 -23.76 -3.72
C ASN A 138 -21.43 -22.49 -3.66
N LEU A 139 -21.41 -21.70 -4.74
CA LEU A 139 -20.71 -20.42 -4.75
C LEU A 139 -21.40 -19.43 -3.81
N ILE A 140 -20.69 -18.90 -2.82
CA ILE A 140 -21.22 -17.91 -1.86
C ILE A 140 -20.67 -16.51 -2.12
N SER A 141 -19.45 -16.38 -2.65
CA SER A 141 -18.88 -15.08 -3.02
C SER A 141 -17.84 -15.15 -4.13
N GLU A 142 -17.72 -14.08 -4.88
CA GLU A 142 -16.66 -13.83 -5.85
C GLU A 142 -16.08 -12.43 -5.61
N ALA A 143 -14.76 -12.30 -5.60
CA ALA A 143 -14.04 -11.04 -5.47
C ALA A 143 -12.98 -10.89 -6.57
N GLU A 144 -12.84 -9.70 -7.14
CA GLU A 144 -11.86 -9.39 -8.19
C GLU A 144 -11.12 -8.09 -7.85
N LYS A 145 -9.80 -8.19 -7.62
CA LYS A 145 -8.89 -7.05 -7.56
C LYS A 145 -8.30 -6.83 -8.94
N ASN A 146 -8.44 -5.63 -9.50
CA ASN A 146 -7.81 -5.24 -10.76
C ASN A 146 -6.80 -4.12 -10.51
N GLU A 147 -5.51 -4.47 -10.45
CA GLU A 147 -4.43 -3.53 -10.12
C GLU A 147 -4.27 -2.45 -11.18
N LYS A 148 -4.52 -2.78 -12.46
CA LYS A 148 -4.43 -1.80 -13.56
C LYS A 148 -5.53 -0.73 -13.48
N LYS A 149 -6.74 -1.10 -13.04
CA LYS A 149 -7.85 -0.16 -12.83
C LYS A 149 -7.86 0.46 -11.42
N ASN A 150 -7.09 -0.12 -10.50
CA ASN A 150 -7.15 0.13 -9.05
C ASN A 150 -8.57 -0.01 -8.48
N THR A 151 -9.29 -1.04 -8.95
CA THR A 151 -10.65 -1.40 -8.51
C THR A 151 -10.64 -2.70 -7.73
N TYR A 152 -11.52 -2.81 -6.74
CA TYR A 152 -11.83 -4.05 -6.05
C TYR A 152 -13.33 -4.30 -6.08
N HIS A 153 -13.74 -5.44 -6.61
CA HIS A 153 -15.13 -5.78 -6.87
C HIS A 153 -15.51 -7.03 -6.07
N ILE A 154 -16.68 -7.07 -5.46
CA ILE A 154 -17.19 -8.23 -4.69
C ILE A 154 -18.64 -8.51 -5.11
N LYS A 155 -19.00 -9.78 -5.23
CA LYS A 155 -20.37 -10.28 -5.38
C LYS A 155 -20.64 -11.36 -4.33
N THR A 156 -21.83 -11.38 -3.76
CA THR A 156 -22.33 -12.47 -2.91
C THR A 156 -23.58 -13.10 -3.52
N TYR A 157 -23.74 -14.40 -3.30
CA TYR A 157 -24.72 -15.23 -4.00
C TYR A 157 -25.59 -16.00 -3.00
N ASP A 158 -26.89 -16.09 -3.31
CA ASP A 158 -27.82 -16.91 -2.53
C ASP A 158 -27.69 -18.40 -2.87
N LYS A 159 -28.47 -19.25 -2.18
CA LYS A 159 -28.50 -20.69 -2.44
C LYS A 159 -28.97 -21.07 -3.85
N ASN A 160 -29.54 -20.13 -4.61
CA ASN A 160 -29.99 -20.31 -6.00
C ASN A 160 -29.00 -19.70 -7.01
N LEU A 161 -27.78 -19.34 -6.59
CA LEU A 161 -26.75 -18.67 -7.38
C LEU A 161 -27.18 -17.29 -7.94
N LYS A 162 -28.20 -16.66 -7.34
CA LYS A 162 -28.60 -15.29 -7.67
C LYS A 162 -27.79 -14.32 -6.82
N SER A 163 -27.12 -13.36 -7.45
CA SER A 163 -26.35 -12.35 -6.74
C SER A 163 -27.28 -11.43 -5.95
N TYR A 164 -27.15 -11.39 -4.62
CA TYR A 164 -27.97 -10.53 -3.76
C TYR A 164 -27.23 -9.28 -3.26
N ALA A 165 -25.90 -9.27 -3.30
CA ALA A 165 -25.09 -8.09 -3.07
C ALA A 165 -23.92 -7.97 -4.05
N GLU A 166 -23.55 -6.72 -4.32
CA GLU A 166 -22.50 -6.29 -5.22
C GLU A 166 -21.83 -5.04 -4.65
N MET A 167 -20.50 -5.04 -4.56
CA MET A 167 -19.71 -3.94 -4.03
C MET A 167 -18.55 -3.62 -4.97
N GLU A 168 -18.35 -2.35 -5.28
CA GLU A 168 -17.20 -1.88 -6.04
C GLU A 168 -16.47 -0.77 -5.25
N VAL A 169 -15.16 -0.93 -5.10
CA VAL A 169 -14.26 0.05 -4.47
C VAL A 169 -13.32 0.57 -5.54
N LEU A 170 -13.23 1.89 -5.67
CA LEU A 170 -12.34 2.57 -6.61
C LEU A 170 -11.35 3.46 -5.84
N PHE A 171 -10.18 2.89 -5.55
CA PHE A 171 -9.14 3.57 -4.76
C PHE A 171 -8.66 4.87 -5.42
N ASN A 172 -8.64 4.95 -6.76
CA ASN A 172 -8.22 6.15 -7.49
C ASN A 172 -9.13 7.38 -7.28
N LYS A 173 -10.39 7.19 -6.85
CA LYS A 173 -11.33 8.28 -6.61
C LYS A 173 -11.79 8.40 -5.16
N ASN A 174 -11.30 7.52 -4.29
CA ASN A 174 -11.84 7.31 -2.95
C ASN A 174 -13.35 7.00 -2.92
N GLU A 175 -13.86 6.30 -3.94
CA GLU A 175 -15.28 5.96 -4.08
C GLU A 175 -15.56 4.52 -3.62
N ILE A 176 -16.68 4.33 -2.93
CA ILE A 176 -17.29 3.03 -2.64
C ILE A 176 -18.72 3.03 -3.20
N ASN A 177 -19.01 2.08 -4.07
CA ASN A 177 -20.34 1.77 -4.57
C ASN A 177 -20.81 0.47 -3.90
N PHE A 178 -22.05 0.42 -3.45
CA PHE A 178 -22.68 -0.79 -2.94
C PHE A 178 -24.11 -0.93 -3.47
N LYS A 179 -24.49 -2.16 -3.81
CA LYS A 179 -25.85 -2.51 -4.22
C LYS A 179 -26.21 -3.87 -3.63
N GLY A 180 -27.26 -3.96 -2.83
CA GLY A 180 -27.63 -5.22 -2.21
C GLY A 180 -28.99 -5.22 -1.51
N ASN A 181 -29.34 -6.36 -0.92
CA ASN A 181 -30.58 -6.58 -0.18
C ASN A 181 -30.32 -6.69 1.33
N LYS A 182 -31.36 -6.44 2.14
CA LYS A 182 -31.49 -6.45 3.62
C LYS A 182 -30.31 -6.87 4.53
N GLU A 183 -29.53 -7.91 4.24
CA GLU A 183 -28.61 -8.56 5.19
C GLU A 183 -27.24 -7.86 5.38
N ASP A 184 -26.73 -7.11 4.38
CA ASP A 184 -25.29 -6.79 4.33
C ASP A 184 -24.79 -5.70 5.32
N LEU A 185 -25.68 -4.78 5.73
CA LEU A 185 -25.30 -3.55 6.44
C LEU A 185 -25.78 -3.48 7.91
N GLY A 186 -26.49 -4.49 8.41
CA GLY A 186 -26.98 -4.51 9.80
C GLY A 186 -28.08 -3.48 10.09
N TYR A 187 -28.75 -2.99 9.06
CA TYR A 187 -29.78 -1.97 9.18
C TYR A 187 -31.13 -2.53 9.65
N TYR A 188 -31.70 -1.94 10.71
CA TYR A 188 -33.07 -2.25 11.14
C TYR A 188 -34.10 -1.57 10.24
N VAL A 189 -34.53 -2.28 9.18
CA VAL A 189 -35.64 -1.91 8.29
C VAL A 189 -36.51 -3.15 8.03
N SER A 190 -37.78 -2.94 7.68
CA SER A 190 -38.81 -3.97 7.42
C SER A 190 -38.42 -5.01 6.36
N ASP A 191 -39.25 -6.03 6.14
CA ASP A 191 -38.76 -7.32 5.66
C ASP A 191 -38.30 -7.45 4.19
N SER A 192 -38.45 -6.42 3.35
CA SER A 192 -38.16 -6.53 1.92
C SER A 192 -37.74 -5.20 1.27
N TYR A 193 -36.44 -4.87 1.34
CA TYR A 193 -35.86 -3.67 0.70
C TYR A 193 -34.56 -3.99 -0.04
N ALA A 194 -34.32 -3.24 -1.12
CA ALA A 194 -33.04 -3.17 -1.81
C ALA A 194 -32.37 -1.80 -1.55
N ILE A 195 -31.05 -1.76 -1.54
CA ILE A 195 -30.25 -0.57 -1.28
C ILE A 195 -29.24 -0.37 -2.42
N GLU A 196 -29.16 0.84 -2.96
CA GLU A 196 -28.06 1.33 -3.80
C GLU A 196 -27.40 2.51 -3.07
N SER A 197 -26.09 2.48 -2.87
CA SER A 197 -25.37 3.56 -2.21
C SER A 197 -24.02 3.88 -2.85
N HIS A 198 -23.64 5.14 -2.75
CA HIS A 198 -22.39 5.70 -3.26
C HIS A 198 -21.78 6.60 -2.20
N TYR A 199 -20.49 6.41 -1.90
CA TYR A 199 -19.78 7.17 -0.88
C TYR A 199 -18.39 7.61 -1.37
N THR A 200 -18.09 8.89 -1.23
CA THR A 200 -16.78 9.49 -1.46
C THR A 200 -16.09 9.77 -0.13
N PHE A 201 -14.87 9.27 0.05
CA PHE A 201 -14.08 9.42 1.27
C PHE A 201 -12.89 10.37 1.07
N LYS A 202 -12.37 10.95 2.16
CA LYS A 202 -11.18 11.83 2.07
C LYS A 202 -9.86 11.05 1.88
N LYS A 203 -9.82 9.81 2.37
CA LYS A 203 -8.67 8.89 2.28
C LYS A 203 -9.18 7.44 2.24
N LEU A 204 -9.13 6.80 1.07
CA LEU A 204 -9.48 5.39 0.89
C LEU A 204 -8.26 4.62 0.42
N ASN A 205 -7.86 3.60 1.16
CA ASN A 205 -6.78 2.68 0.79
C ASN A 205 -7.11 1.26 1.26
N GLN A 206 -6.35 0.27 0.77
CA GLN A 206 -6.62 -1.14 1.10
C GLN A 206 -6.52 -1.44 2.61
N LYS A 207 -5.70 -0.67 3.35
CA LYS A 207 -5.43 -0.84 4.79
C LYS A 207 -6.54 -0.27 5.68
N ASN A 208 -7.25 0.77 5.24
CA ASN A 208 -8.31 1.41 6.02
C ASN A 208 -9.75 1.09 5.56
N LEU A 209 -9.92 0.37 4.44
CA LEU A 209 -11.23 -0.03 3.91
C LEU A 209 -12.11 -0.76 4.94
N SER A 210 -11.53 -1.65 5.76
CA SER A 210 -12.27 -2.36 6.81
C SER A 210 -12.82 -1.44 7.90
N LYS A 211 -12.06 -0.41 8.30
CA LYS A 211 -12.51 0.63 9.23
C LYS A 211 -13.64 1.46 8.59
N ILE A 212 -13.49 1.83 7.33
CA ILE A 212 -14.51 2.59 6.58
C ILE A 212 -15.82 1.81 6.44
N LEU A 213 -15.76 0.51 6.15
CA LEU A 213 -16.92 -0.37 6.13
C LEU A 213 -17.57 -0.53 7.51
N SER A 214 -16.77 -0.60 8.57
CA SER A 214 -17.25 -0.59 9.96
C SER A 214 -17.99 0.71 10.29
N ASN A 215 -17.46 1.86 9.88
CA ASN A 215 -18.08 3.17 10.06
C ASN A 215 -19.48 3.23 9.43
N LEU A 216 -19.63 2.75 8.19
CA LEU A 216 -20.94 2.67 7.50
C LEU A 216 -21.94 1.77 8.25
N ARG A 217 -21.52 0.58 8.71
CA ARG A 217 -22.40 -0.36 9.45
C ARG A 217 -22.99 0.21 10.74
N TYR A 218 -22.26 1.07 11.45
CA TYR A 218 -22.72 1.66 12.70
C TYR A 218 -23.37 3.05 12.51
N TYR A 219 -23.79 3.39 11.28
CA TYR A 219 -24.33 4.71 10.89
C TYR A 219 -23.39 5.89 11.20
N ASN A 220 -22.10 5.63 11.43
CA ASN A 220 -21.12 6.66 11.71
C ASN A 220 -20.46 7.11 10.42
N TYR A 221 -21.06 8.11 9.77
CA TYR A 221 -20.57 8.63 8.49
C TYR A 221 -19.36 9.59 8.61
N GLU A 222 -18.71 9.72 9.77
CA GLU A 222 -17.60 10.67 10.06
C GLU A 222 -16.58 10.88 8.91
N ASP A 223 -16.14 9.81 8.25
CA ASP A 223 -15.12 9.87 7.19
C ASP A 223 -15.68 10.17 5.77
N VAL A 224 -17.02 10.21 5.59
CA VAL A 224 -17.70 10.48 4.30
C VAL A 224 -17.68 11.96 3.97
N VAL A 225 -17.05 12.32 2.84
CA VAL A 225 -17.06 13.68 2.30
C VAL A 225 -18.41 13.99 1.63
N SER A 226 -18.91 13.06 0.85
CA SER A 226 -20.22 13.12 0.17
C SER A 226 -20.72 11.70 -0.11
N GLY A 227 -22.04 11.50 -0.12
CA GLY A 227 -22.62 10.23 -0.54
C GLY A 227 -24.13 10.23 -0.59
N TYR A 228 -24.72 9.16 -1.10
CA TYR A 228 -26.15 8.93 -1.08
C TYR A 228 -26.50 7.46 -0.80
N GLU A 229 -27.71 7.23 -0.30
CA GLU A 229 -28.36 5.92 -0.20
C GLU A 229 -29.76 6.01 -0.82
N LYS A 230 -30.08 5.13 -1.77
CA LYS A 230 -31.44 4.90 -2.27
C LYS A 230 -31.93 3.58 -1.70
N ILE A 231 -33.03 3.64 -0.96
CA ILE A 231 -33.67 2.51 -0.29
C ILE A 231 -35.00 2.28 -0.99
N TYR A 232 -35.10 1.17 -1.73
CA TYR A 232 -36.26 0.75 -2.50
C TYR A 232 -37.09 -0.23 -1.68
N ASP A 233 -38.40 -0.02 -1.60
CA ASP A 233 -39.31 -1.03 -1.02
C ASP A 233 -39.62 -2.08 -2.10
N ASN A 234 -39.26 -3.34 -1.86
CA ASN A 234 -39.49 -4.40 -2.85
C ASN A 234 -40.99 -4.73 -3.00
N ASN A 235 -41.84 -4.36 -2.03
CA ASN A 235 -43.29 -4.44 -2.15
C ASN A 235 -43.88 -3.26 -2.93
N LYS A 236 -43.08 -2.21 -3.17
CA LYS A 236 -43.48 -0.99 -3.89
C LYS A 236 -42.36 -0.54 -4.84
N PRO A 237 -42.14 -1.20 -5.99
CA PRO A 237 -40.96 -0.99 -6.84
C PRO A 237 -40.82 0.42 -7.45
N PHE A 238 -41.80 1.31 -7.26
CA PHE A 238 -41.76 2.72 -7.70
C PHE A 238 -41.70 3.72 -6.52
N GLU A 239 -41.62 3.24 -5.27
CA GLU A 239 -41.37 4.07 -4.09
C GLU A 239 -39.94 3.84 -3.58
N TYR A 240 -39.17 4.92 -3.40
CA TYR A 240 -37.86 4.85 -2.77
C TYR A 240 -37.57 6.08 -1.92
N THR A 241 -36.76 5.89 -0.89
CA THR A 241 -36.20 6.98 -0.07
C THR A 241 -34.75 7.21 -0.46
N GLU A 242 -34.40 8.44 -0.82
CA GLU A 242 -33.03 8.86 -1.11
C GLU A 242 -32.51 9.73 0.03
N LYS A 243 -31.46 9.28 0.72
CA LYS A 243 -30.72 10.05 1.73
C LYS A 243 -29.45 10.60 1.13
N THR A 244 -29.13 11.87 1.38
CA THR A 244 -27.85 12.48 0.94
C THR A 244 -27.02 12.91 2.14
N TYR A 245 -25.73 12.58 2.12
CA TYR A 245 -24.77 12.86 3.17
C TYR A 245 -23.66 13.79 2.68
N LYS A 246 -23.19 14.69 3.56
CA LYS A 246 -22.04 15.58 3.30
C LYS A 246 -21.26 15.82 4.59
N ASN A 247 -19.93 15.64 4.55
CA ASN A 247 -19.04 15.72 5.71
C ASN A 247 -19.59 14.95 6.94
N GLY A 248 -19.98 13.70 6.72
CA GLY A 248 -20.54 12.79 7.71
C GLY A 248 -21.92 13.15 8.29
N LYS A 249 -22.60 14.17 7.77
CA LYS A 249 -23.95 14.56 8.20
C LYS A 249 -24.97 14.26 7.13
N LEU A 250 -26.13 13.74 7.52
CA LEU A 250 -27.33 13.69 6.67
C LEU A 250 -27.76 15.14 6.39
N VAL A 251 -27.82 15.52 5.11
CA VAL A 251 -28.17 16.88 4.66
C VAL A 251 -29.48 16.96 3.89
N ASP A 252 -29.96 15.84 3.35
CA ASP A 252 -31.23 15.76 2.63
C ASP A 252 -31.84 14.36 2.76
N THR A 253 -33.17 14.27 2.67
CA THR A 253 -33.90 13.00 2.59
C THR A 253 -35.16 13.20 1.76
N LYS A 254 -35.16 12.66 0.55
CA LYS A 254 -36.28 12.70 -0.38
C LYS A 254 -37.03 11.38 -0.35
N LYS A 255 -38.36 11.45 -0.44
CA LYS A 255 -39.22 10.30 -0.72
C LYS A 255 -39.84 10.50 -2.09
N TYR A 256 -39.65 9.52 -2.96
CA TYR A 256 -40.29 9.48 -4.27
C TYR A 256 -41.46 8.50 -4.16
N THR A 257 -42.67 8.99 -4.43
CA THR A 257 -43.89 8.21 -4.49
C THR A 257 -44.59 8.50 -5.79
N ASN A 258 -45.03 7.48 -6.51
CA ASN A 258 -45.77 7.69 -7.74
C ASN A 258 -47.23 7.99 -7.40
N THR A 259 -47.70 9.21 -7.69
CA THR A 259 -49.13 9.54 -7.79
C THR A 259 -49.52 9.60 -9.27
N PRO A 260 -50.13 8.54 -9.83
CA PRO A 260 -50.75 8.64 -11.14
C PRO A 260 -52.02 9.49 -11.03
N SER A 261 -52.18 10.44 -11.95
CA SER A 261 -53.43 11.18 -12.11
C SER A 261 -54.55 10.23 -12.57
N THR A 262 -55.64 10.18 -11.78
CA THR A 262 -57.03 9.86 -12.18
C THR A 262 -57.27 8.85 -13.30
N ASN A 263 -57.84 7.68 -12.96
CA ASN A 263 -59.18 7.32 -13.47
C ASN A 263 -59.84 6.18 -12.69
N THR A 264 -61.16 6.24 -12.60
CA THR A 264 -62.05 5.34 -11.84
C THR A 264 -62.43 4.10 -12.66
N ILE A 265 -62.69 2.96 -12.01
CA ILE A 265 -63.92 2.14 -12.14
C ILE A 265 -63.89 0.94 -11.16
N ASN A 266 -65.06 0.62 -10.60
CA ASN A 266 -65.29 -0.47 -9.65
C ASN A 266 -65.18 -1.87 -10.28
N PHE A 267 -64.96 -2.89 -9.47
CA PHE A 267 -65.97 -3.97 -9.35
C PHE A 267 -66.02 -4.55 -7.92
N LYS A 268 -67.24 -4.82 -7.46
CA LYS A 268 -67.53 -5.52 -6.19
C LYS A 268 -67.28 -7.03 -6.37
N ASN A 269 -67.00 -7.75 -5.28
CA ASN A 269 -68.01 -8.62 -4.69
C ASN A 269 -67.63 -9.17 -3.31
N ASN A 270 -68.68 -9.59 -2.60
CA ASN A 270 -68.73 -9.97 -1.20
C ASN A 270 -69.20 -11.44 -1.10
N LEU A 271 -69.27 -11.97 0.13
CA LEU A 271 -69.99 -13.18 0.60
C LEU A 271 -69.31 -14.57 0.47
N ASN A 272 -69.09 -15.16 1.66
CA ASN A 272 -69.67 -16.42 2.20
C ASN A 272 -69.42 -17.79 1.54
N ASP A 273 -68.87 -18.74 2.33
CA ASP A 273 -69.59 -19.80 3.09
C ASP A 273 -68.52 -20.82 3.62
N ILE A 274 -68.41 -21.19 4.91
CA ILE A 274 -69.32 -21.86 5.87
C ILE A 274 -69.36 -23.40 5.73
N ASN A 275 -68.75 -24.10 6.71
CA ASN A 275 -69.02 -25.48 7.17
C ASN A 275 -68.86 -26.64 6.14
N THR A 276 -68.83 -27.96 6.42
CA THR A 276 -68.47 -28.88 7.54
C THR A 276 -68.26 -30.31 6.90
N LYS A 277 -67.91 -31.45 7.54
CA LYS A 277 -67.81 -31.92 8.94
C LYS A 277 -66.90 -33.17 9.03
N THR A 278 -66.36 -33.42 10.23
CA THR A 278 -66.06 -34.74 10.89
C THR A 278 -66.36 -36.06 10.13
N LYS A 279 -65.48 -37.08 10.17
CA LYS A 279 -65.33 -38.15 11.20
C LYS A 279 -64.29 -39.17 10.67
N SER A 280 -63.63 -40.06 11.43
CA SER A 280 -63.51 -40.33 12.87
C SER A 280 -62.37 -41.35 13.10
N SER A 281 -61.58 -41.14 14.18
CA SER A 281 -61.16 -42.13 15.21
C SER A 281 -60.51 -43.49 14.81
N THR A 282 -59.73 -44.18 15.66
CA THR A 282 -59.67 -44.21 17.14
C THR A 282 -58.37 -44.92 17.62
N ASN A 283 -57.82 -44.50 18.77
CA ASN A 283 -57.16 -45.32 19.83
C ASN A 283 -55.83 -46.09 19.53
N ASN A 284 -54.89 -46.30 20.47
CA ASN A 284 -54.69 -45.76 21.84
C ASN A 284 -53.24 -46.01 22.35
N LEU A 285 -52.83 -45.22 23.36
CA LEU A 285 -51.86 -45.46 24.47
C LEU A 285 -50.59 -46.34 24.23
N SER A 286 -49.34 -45.86 24.41
CA SER A 286 -48.60 -45.51 25.67
C SER A 286 -48.19 -46.73 26.53
N VAL A 287 -47.02 -46.86 27.18
CA VAL A 287 -45.86 -45.95 27.36
C VAL A 287 -44.62 -46.71 27.94
N SER A 288 -43.40 -46.23 27.64
CA SER A 288 -42.12 -46.36 28.40
C SER A 288 -41.32 -47.69 28.58
N ASN A 289 -39.99 -47.51 28.47
CA ASN A 289 -38.88 -47.96 29.34
C ASN A 289 -38.12 -49.31 29.17
N ASN A 290 -36.88 -49.14 28.65
CA ASN A 290 -35.57 -49.50 29.27
C ASN A 290 -34.89 -50.89 29.11
N TYR A 291 -33.54 -50.75 28.99
CA TYR A 291 -32.42 -51.66 29.32
C TYR A 291 -32.02 -52.85 28.39
N ASN A 292 -30.95 -52.59 27.62
CA ASN A 292 -29.59 -53.21 27.72
C ASN A 292 -29.24 -54.65 27.23
N ILE A 293 -27.95 -54.77 26.84
CA ILE A 293 -27.01 -55.92 26.91
C ILE A 293 -26.78 -56.84 25.65
N THR A 294 -25.67 -56.53 24.96
CA THR A 294 -24.53 -57.34 24.43
C THR A 294 -24.64 -58.70 23.69
N ASN A 295 -23.69 -58.88 22.75
CA ASN A 295 -23.02 -60.13 22.29
C ASN A 295 -23.89 -61.12 21.47
N ASN A 296 -23.38 -61.92 20.51
CA ASN A 296 -22.11 -62.67 20.46
C ASN A 296 -21.93 -63.36 19.06
N ILE A 297 -20.74 -63.97 18.77
CA ILE A 297 -20.55 -65.26 18.02
C ILE A 297 -20.88 -65.30 16.49
N ASP A 298 -20.16 -65.99 15.56
CA ASP A 298 -18.90 -66.77 15.64
C ASP A 298 -18.16 -66.94 14.27
N LYS A 299 -17.07 -67.72 14.30
CA LYS A 299 -16.24 -68.29 13.19
C LYS A 299 -17.02 -69.27 12.25
N GLU A 300 -16.50 -69.96 11.20
CA GLU A 300 -15.20 -70.66 11.08
C GLU A 300 -14.86 -71.29 9.69
N SER A 301 -13.59 -71.75 9.58
CA SER A 301 -13.02 -72.80 8.69
C SER A 301 -12.50 -72.37 7.30
N ASN A 302 -11.66 -73.10 6.54
CA ASN A 302 -11.01 -74.44 6.60
C ASN A 302 -9.66 -74.41 5.79
N ASN A 303 -8.91 -75.50 5.50
CA ASN A 303 -7.98 -76.30 6.35
C ASN A 303 -7.08 -77.23 5.44
N LEU A 304 -6.09 -77.97 6.02
CA LEU A 304 -5.02 -78.86 5.42
C LEU A 304 -3.70 -78.14 5.06
N GLY A 305 -2.47 -78.63 5.31
CA GLY A 305 -1.88 -79.97 5.56
C GLY A 305 -0.74 -80.20 4.53
N THR A 306 0.49 -80.71 4.77
CA THR A 306 1.09 -81.52 5.86
C THR A 306 2.65 -81.47 5.84
N SER A 307 3.29 -82.13 6.83
CA SER A 307 4.68 -82.68 6.86
C SER A 307 5.86 -81.82 7.39
N THR A 308 6.70 -82.48 8.20
CA THR A 308 8.01 -82.07 8.74
C THR A 308 9.02 -83.22 8.48
N PRO A 309 10.35 -83.03 8.59
CA PRO A 309 10.99 -83.31 9.89
C PRO A 309 12.32 -82.57 10.24
N LEU A 310 12.66 -82.58 11.54
CA LEU A 310 14.01 -82.60 12.17
C LEU A 310 14.95 -81.37 12.19
N LYS A 311 15.19 -80.89 13.44
CA LYS A 311 16.45 -80.39 14.05
C LYS A 311 17.06 -79.04 13.55
N ASN A 312 17.68 -78.20 14.39
CA ASN A 312 18.11 -78.35 15.79
C ASN A 312 18.14 -77.00 16.56
N GLU A 313 18.21 -77.10 17.88
CA GLU A 313 18.78 -76.14 18.87
C GLU A 313 18.02 -74.87 19.31
N GLU A 314 18.07 -74.68 20.64
CA GLU A 314 17.42 -73.64 21.43
C GLU A 314 18.39 -72.51 21.86
N ASN A 315 17.84 -71.51 22.55
CA ASN A 315 18.52 -70.62 23.50
C ASN A 315 19.46 -69.54 22.94
N ASN A 316 18.86 -68.39 22.59
CA ASN A 316 19.56 -67.11 22.45
C ASN A 316 18.78 -65.90 23.04
N SER A 317 17.99 -66.11 24.11
CA SER A 317 17.10 -65.10 24.68
C SER A 317 17.72 -64.18 25.74
N SER A 318 18.89 -64.50 26.31
CA SER A 318 19.52 -63.71 27.38
C SER A 318 20.34 -62.52 26.87
N TYR A 319 20.99 -62.63 25.70
CA TYR A 319 21.83 -61.57 25.16
C TYR A 319 21.05 -60.39 24.56
N ILE A 320 19.86 -60.64 24.01
CA ILE A 320 19.04 -59.61 23.36
C ILE A 320 18.59 -58.54 24.37
N ILE A 321 18.18 -58.96 25.58
CA ILE A 321 17.75 -58.03 26.64
C ILE A 321 18.93 -57.17 27.12
N LEU A 322 20.12 -57.75 27.26
CA LEU A 322 21.33 -57.04 27.68
C LEU A 322 21.75 -55.99 26.63
N ILE A 323 21.71 -56.34 25.34
CA ILE A 323 21.98 -55.42 24.21
C ILE A 323 20.97 -54.27 24.17
N PHE A 324 19.70 -54.55 24.48
CA PHE A 324 18.64 -53.53 24.51
C PHE A 324 18.84 -52.52 25.65
N ILE A 325 19.19 -52.99 26.84
CA ILE A 325 19.52 -52.14 28.01
C ILE A 325 20.76 -51.28 27.72
N ILE A 326 21.80 -51.85 27.12
CA ILE A 326 23.02 -51.12 26.74
C ILE A 326 22.69 -50.05 25.68
N SER A 327 21.87 -50.36 24.67
CA SER A 327 21.41 -49.37 23.67
C SER A 327 20.62 -48.21 24.30
N ILE A 328 19.76 -48.49 25.28
CA ILE A 328 19.02 -47.44 26.01
C ILE A 328 19.97 -46.55 26.82
N LEU A 329 20.95 -47.12 27.52
CA LEU A 329 21.94 -46.36 28.27
C LEU A 329 22.82 -45.50 27.36
N VAL A 330 23.25 -46.03 26.21
CA VAL A 330 23.98 -45.27 25.17
C VAL A 330 23.11 -44.15 24.61
N LEU A 331 21.82 -44.38 24.36
CA LEU A 331 20.91 -43.34 23.87
C LEU A 331 20.70 -42.23 24.92
N ILE A 332 20.55 -42.56 26.19
CA ILE A 332 20.47 -41.59 27.29
C ILE A 332 21.79 -40.80 27.41
N LEU A 333 22.93 -41.46 27.27
CA LEU A 333 24.24 -40.81 27.25
C LEU A 333 24.37 -39.84 26.06
N ILE A 334 23.96 -40.26 24.85
CA ILE A 334 23.94 -39.41 23.65
C ILE A 334 23.00 -38.21 23.86
N ILE A 335 21.80 -38.40 24.40
CA ILE A 335 20.84 -37.31 24.69
C ILE A 335 21.43 -36.34 25.73
N ASN A 336 22.15 -36.82 26.74
CA ASN A 336 22.81 -35.98 27.74
C ASN A 336 24.05 -35.27 27.19
N ILE A 337 24.86 -35.91 26.34
CA ILE A 337 25.97 -35.28 25.61
C ILE A 337 25.43 -34.22 24.64
N TYR A 338 24.32 -34.50 23.94
CA TYR A 338 23.66 -33.54 23.06
C TYR A 338 23.11 -32.35 23.86
N LYS A 339 22.50 -32.59 25.04
CA LYS A 339 22.15 -31.53 25.99
C LYS A 339 23.37 -30.75 26.47
N LEU A 340 24.51 -31.38 26.76
CA LEU A 340 25.74 -30.71 27.20
C LEU A 340 26.38 -29.86 26.09
N PHE A 341 26.40 -30.36 24.85
CA PHE A 341 26.95 -29.63 23.70
C PHE A 341 26.02 -28.53 23.16
N PHE A 342 24.70 -28.77 23.12
CA PHE A 342 23.72 -27.79 22.62
C PHE A 342 23.12 -26.87 23.69
N LYS A 343 23.37 -27.07 24.99
CA LYS A 343 23.09 -26.07 26.04
C LYS A 343 24.16 -24.97 26.06
N LYS A 344 24.39 -24.37 24.89
CA LYS A 344 25.04 -23.07 24.71
C LYS A 344 24.21 -22.13 23.85
N ASN A 345 22.88 -22.20 24.02
CA ASN A 345 22.00 -21.05 23.79
C ASN A 345 22.44 -19.92 24.73
N LYS A 346 23.44 -19.13 24.30
CA LYS A 346 23.63 -17.78 24.80
C LYS A 346 22.32 -17.04 24.56
N GLU A 347 21.69 -16.56 25.63
CA GLU A 347 20.70 -15.50 25.52
C GLU A 347 21.28 -14.40 24.63
N LYS A 348 20.65 -14.14 23.48
CA LYS A 348 20.99 -13.02 22.61
C LYS A 348 20.50 -11.74 23.29
N LYS A 349 21.21 -11.27 24.31
CA LYS A 349 20.93 -9.97 24.92
C LYS A 349 21.24 -8.88 23.88
N LEU A 350 20.26 -8.03 23.61
CA LEU A 350 20.49 -6.81 22.82
C LEU A 350 21.64 -6.03 23.45
N LYS A 351 22.45 -5.40 22.62
CA LYS A 351 23.24 -4.26 23.07
C LYS A 351 22.29 -3.10 23.22
N HIS A 352 21.98 -2.76 24.46
CA HIS A 352 21.27 -1.53 24.71
C HIS A 352 22.20 -0.35 24.39
N PHE A 353 21.86 0.38 23.33
CA PHE A 353 22.41 1.70 23.07
C PHE A 353 21.58 2.70 23.89
N GLU A 354 22.22 3.34 24.85
CA GLU A 354 21.58 4.30 25.74
C GLU A 354 21.50 5.64 25.02
N TYR A 355 20.28 6.16 24.84
CA TYR A 355 20.05 7.51 24.30
C TYR A 355 19.95 8.48 25.46
N ILE A 356 20.90 9.42 25.52
CA ILE A 356 20.90 10.52 26.49
C ILE A 356 20.53 11.82 25.79
N ASP A 357 19.86 12.71 26.52
CA ASP A 357 19.74 14.10 26.13
C ASP A 357 20.90 14.89 26.75
N LEU A 358 21.59 15.71 25.95
CA LEU A 358 22.63 16.64 26.40
C LEU A 358 22.11 18.09 26.44
N GLY A 359 20.83 18.31 26.16
CA GLY A 359 20.16 19.61 26.13
C GLY A 359 20.29 20.32 24.79
N ASP A 360 21.48 20.30 24.16
CA ASP A 360 21.69 20.86 22.81
C ASP A 360 21.45 19.84 21.68
N ARG A 361 21.48 18.54 22.00
CA ARG A 361 21.30 17.39 21.09
C ARG A 361 21.10 16.09 21.87
N LYS A 362 20.53 15.06 21.24
CA LYS A 362 20.62 13.68 21.77
C LYS A 362 21.98 13.07 21.42
N ALA A 363 22.45 12.14 22.26
CA ALA A 363 23.69 11.39 22.02
C ALA A 363 23.53 9.91 22.37
N VAL A 364 24.31 9.07 21.69
CA VAL A 364 24.32 7.62 21.88
C VAL A 364 25.48 7.20 22.77
N ARG A 365 25.18 6.41 23.80
CA ARG A 365 26.16 5.71 24.63
C ARG A 365 26.13 4.21 24.39
N TYR A 366 27.27 3.57 24.59
CA TYR A 366 27.40 2.12 24.68
C TYR A 366 28.32 1.78 25.85
N LYS A 367 27.88 0.92 26.77
CA LYS A 367 28.59 0.59 28.02
C LYS A 367 29.02 1.85 28.79
N GLY A 368 28.08 2.78 29.02
CA GLY A 368 28.30 4.06 29.70
C GLY A 368 29.13 5.13 28.96
N ASN A 369 29.81 4.78 27.86
CA ASN A 369 30.70 5.67 27.12
C ASN A 369 30.04 6.24 25.87
N LEU A 370 30.36 7.49 25.50
CA LEU A 370 29.88 8.11 24.26
C LEU A 370 30.41 7.37 23.03
N LEU A 371 29.52 7.07 22.09
CA LEU A 371 29.83 6.24 20.93
C LEU A 371 30.76 6.98 19.94
N ASN A 372 31.88 6.35 19.59
CA ASN A 372 32.90 6.85 18.67
C ASN A 372 33.18 5.87 17.51
N SER A 373 32.17 5.09 17.14
CA SER A 373 32.23 4.07 16.09
C SER A 373 30.99 4.13 15.22
N SER A 374 31.05 3.53 14.02
CA SER A 374 29.89 3.37 13.15
C SER A 374 28.99 2.21 13.57
N ILE A 375 27.68 2.34 13.35
CA ILE A 375 26.72 1.24 13.38
C ILE A 375 26.12 1.04 11.98
N ASN A 376 26.09 -0.21 11.52
CA ASN A 376 25.42 -0.66 10.30
C ASN A 376 24.14 -1.42 10.66
N TYR A 377 22.99 -0.80 10.49
CA TYR A 377 21.68 -1.44 10.64
C TYR A 377 21.23 -2.03 9.30
N LYS A 378 20.96 -3.33 9.28
CA LYS A 378 20.44 -4.06 8.12
C LYS A 378 19.06 -4.61 8.45
N PHE A 379 18.03 -4.07 7.80
CA PHE A 379 16.67 -4.56 7.91
C PHE A 379 16.38 -5.50 6.72
N LEU A 380 15.95 -6.70 7.05
CA LEU A 380 15.59 -7.76 6.12
C LEU A 380 14.08 -7.97 6.22
N CYS A 381 13.35 -7.52 5.20
CA CYS A 381 11.87 -7.55 5.19
C CYS A 381 11.33 -7.70 3.77
N ASN A 382 10.39 -8.62 3.54
CA ASN A 382 9.65 -8.78 2.27
C ASN A 382 10.52 -8.67 1.00
N ARG A 383 11.66 -9.38 0.99
CA ARG A 383 12.69 -9.39 -0.07
C ARG A 383 13.40 -8.04 -0.34
N LYS A 384 13.06 -6.96 0.38
CA LYS A 384 13.80 -5.69 0.37
C LYS A 384 14.91 -5.72 1.43
N ASN A 385 16.11 -5.31 1.02
CA ASN A 385 17.22 -5.03 1.93
C ASN A 385 17.28 -3.52 2.15
N ILE A 386 17.07 -3.09 3.39
CA ILE A 386 17.25 -1.69 3.80
C ILE A 386 18.53 -1.62 4.62
N LEU A 387 19.46 -0.77 4.21
CA LEU A 387 20.71 -0.52 4.91
C LEU A 387 20.71 0.92 5.44
N LEU A 388 21.07 1.08 6.70
CA LEU A 388 21.29 2.35 7.36
C LEU A 388 22.64 2.29 8.08
N PHE A 389 23.60 3.07 7.62
CA PHE A 389 24.92 3.18 8.20
C PHE A 389 25.08 4.56 8.82
N ILE A 390 25.36 4.62 10.13
CA ILE A 390 25.54 5.88 10.86
C ILE A 390 26.93 5.89 11.49
N VAL A 391 27.69 6.97 11.25
CA VAL A 391 29.01 7.20 11.86
C VAL A 391 28.85 8.13 13.06
N TYR A 392 29.18 7.67 14.26
CA TYR A 392 29.11 8.47 15.48
C TYR A 392 30.48 8.98 15.92
N LYS A 393 30.51 10.23 16.39
CA LYS A 393 31.64 10.83 17.08
C LYS A 393 31.13 11.55 18.33
N ASN A 394 31.70 11.23 19.50
CA ASN A 394 31.23 11.69 20.82
C ASN A 394 29.72 11.51 21.02
N GLY A 395 29.19 10.37 20.57
CA GLY A 395 27.78 9.98 20.64
C GLY A 395 26.86 10.63 19.61
N SER A 396 27.35 11.57 18.79
CA SER A 396 26.53 12.27 17.79
C SER A 396 26.78 11.74 16.37
N PRO A 397 25.73 11.53 15.56
CA PRO A 397 25.87 11.28 14.13
C PRO A 397 26.69 12.34 13.41
N THR A 398 27.57 11.91 12.50
CA THR A 398 28.44 12.76 11.66
C THR A 398 28.31 12.46 10.16
N SER A 399 27.91 11.22 9.82
CA SER A 399 27.50 10.84 8.47
C SER A 399 26.40 9.79 8.60
N ILE A 400 25.38 9.88 7.74
CA ILE A 400 24.29 8.90 7.66
C ILE A 400 24.14 8.49 6.20
N LYS A 401 24.20 7.18 5.95
CA LYS A 401 23.95 6.59 4.62
C LYS A 401 22.77 5.66 4.70
N PHE A 402 21.75 5.92 3.90
CA PHE A 402 20.54 5.13 3.85
C PHE A 402 20.33 4.62 2.42
N SER A 403 20.01 3.33 2.25
CA SER A 403 19.76 2.77 0.92
C SER A 403 18.71 1.67 0.92
N VAL A 404 17.88 1.68 -0.11
CA VAL A 404 16.88 0.63 -0.40
C VAL A 404 16.95 0.30 -1.88
N SER A 405 17.16 -0.97 -2.21
CA SER A 405 17.32 -1.43 -3.59
C SER A 405 18.40 -0.63 -4.35
N ASN A 406 18.02 0.17 -5.35
CA ASN A 406 18.89 1.01 -6.16
C ASN A 406 18.87 2.50 -5.75
N TYR A 407 18.22 2.86 -4.65
CA TYR A 407 18.13 4.23 -4.17
C TYR A 407 19.09 4.45 -3.00
N TYR A 408 19.81 5.58 -2.99
CA TYR A 408 20.80 5.90 -1.97
C TYR A 408 20.66 7.33 -1.49
N ILE A 409 20.97 7.57 -0.22
CA ILE A 409 21.04 8.88 0.41
C ILE A 409 22.32 8.95 1.22
N ASP A 410 23.04 10.05 1.05
CA ASP A 410 24.25 10.37 1.79
C ASP A 410 24.07 11.73 2.47
N ILE A 411 24.14 11.75 3.80
CA ILE A 411 23.94 12.93 4.65
C ILE A 411 25.27 13.23 5.34
N ASP A 412 25.96 14.26 4.86
CA ASP A 412 27.19 14.78 5.45
C ASP A 412 26.82 15.84 6.51
N ILE A 413 26.98 15.50 7.79
CA ILE A 413 26.57 16.35 8.91
C ILE A 413 27.70 17.31 9.28
N LYS A 414 27.47 18.61 9.11
CA LYS A 414 28.43 19.67 9.46
C LYS A 414 28.30 20.07 10.92
N LYS A 415 27.07 20.20 11.41
CA LYS A 415 26.74 20.55 12.79
C LYS A 415 25.41 19.92 13.18
N LEU A 416 25.36 19.38 14.39
CA LEU A 416 24.17 18.79 14.97
C LEU A 416 23.88 19.44 16.32
N THR A 417 22.73 20.09 16.41
CA THR A 417 22.11 20.54 17.65
C THR A 417 20.64 20.08 17.63
N ASN A 418 19.68 20.89 18.09
CA ASN A 418 18.25 20.67 17.88
C ASN A 418 17.86 20.52 16.39
N ASN A 419 18.64 21.12 15.49
CA ASN A 419 18.49 20.96 14.04
C ASN A 419 19.79 20.43 13.43
N LEU A 420 19.65 19.84 12.24
CA LEU A 420 20.73 19.30 11.43
C LEU A 420 21.23 20.36 10.42
N GLU A 421 22.48 20.78 10.50
CA GLU A 421 23.15 21.48 9.39
C GLU A 421 23.96 20.47 8.58
N ALA A 422 23.56 20.24 7.32
CA ALA A 422 24.10 19.16 6.50
C ALA A 422 24.16 19.48 5.01
N LYS A 423 24.80 18.57 4.28
CA LYS A 423 24.58 18.34 2.85
C LYS A 423 23.93 16.97 2.68
N ILE A 424 22.79 16.93 2.00
CA ILE A 424 22.05 15.72 1.65
C ILE A 424 22.19 15.48 0.16
N ASN A 425 22.54 14.27 -0.24
CA ASN A 425 22.65 13.86 -1.63
C ASN A 425 21.77 12.61 -1.84
N CYS A 426 20.85 12.63 -2.81
CA CYS A 426 19.98 11.50 -3.13
C CYS A 426 20.27 10.98 -4.54
N TYR A 427 20.34 9.65 -4.69
CA TYR A 427 20.77 8.97 -5.92
C TYR A 427 19.83 7.83 -6.31
N ILE A 428 19.75 7.56 -7.62
CA ILE A 428 19.15 6.35 -8.21
C ILE A 428 20.21 5.66 -9.06
N GLY A 429 20.67 4.49 -8.63
CA GLY A 429 21.85 3.84 -9.18
C GLY A 429 23.08 4.74 -9.01
N THR A 430 23.75 5.06 -10.12
CA THR A 430 24.86 6.01 -10.17
C THR A 430 24.41 7.46 -10.41
N TYR A 431 23.13 7.70 -10.73
CA TYR A 431 22.63 9.03 -11.06
C TYR A 431 22.28 9.80 -9.79
N LYS A 432 22.89 10.97 -9.61
CA LYS A 432 22.50 11.95 -8.59
C LYS A 432 21.22 12.64 -9.04
N ILE A 433 20.17 12.63 -8.23
CA ILE A 433 18.87 13.22 -8.56
C ILE A 433 18.64 14.51 -7.76
N TYR A 434 18.92 14.48 -6.45
CA TYR A 434 18.76 15.64 -5.58
C TYR A 434 20.05 15.94 -4.80
N VAL A 435 20.31 17.23 -4.60
CA VAL A 435 21.25 17.74 -3.59
C VAL A 435 20.53 18.80 -2.77
N SER A 436 20.66 18.76 -1.45
CA SER A 436 20.20 19.84 -0.60
C SER A 436 21.28 20.25 0.39
N ASN A 437 21.45 21.56 0.57
CA ASN A 437 22.40 22.13 1.52
C ASN A 437 21.67 23.12 2.43
N GLY A 438 21.86 23.00 3.74
CA GLY A 438 21.27 23.93 4.69
C GLY A 438 20.96 23.31 6.06
N LYS A 439 19.90 23.82 6.67
CA LYS A 439 19.32 23.38 7.94
C LYS A 439 18.11 22.49 7.69
N PHE A 440 18.03 21.40 8.43
CA PHE A 440 16.99 20.40 8.36
C PHE A 440 16.50 20.03 9.76
N LYS A 441 15.22 19.65 9.87
CA LYS A 441 14.67 18.92 10.99
C LYS A 441 15.36 17.56 11.07
N PHE A 442 15.93 17.24 12.23
CA PHE A 442 16.54 15.94 12.47
C PHE A 442 15.48 14.96 12.99
N LEU A 443 15.37 13.78 12.36
CA LEU A 443 14.35 12.77 12.68
C LEU A 443 14.91 11.73 13.67
N ASP A 444 14.07 11.14 14.52
CA ASP A 444 14.55 10.24 15.58
C ASP A 444 15.31 9.01 15.06
N TRP A 445 14.93 8.46 13.91
CA TRP A 445 15.66 7.36 13.27
C TRP A 445 17.08 7.72 12.85
N MET A 446 17.37 9.01 12.63
CA MET A 446 18.69 9.52 12.26
C MET A 446 19.68 9.50 13.42
N TYR A 447 19.20 9.34 14.66
CA TYR A 447 20.04 8.99 15.81
C TYR A 447 20.36 7.48 15.90
N GLY A 448 19.72 6.62 15.10
CA GLY A 448 19.83 5.16 15.17
C GLY A 448 18.89 4.49 16.18
N ASN A 449 17.98 5.23 16.80
CA ASN A 449 17.00 4.68 17.74
C ASN A 449 15.89 3.93 17.00
N ILE A 450 16.19 2.71 16.59
CA ILE A 450 15.33 1.86 15.78
C ILE A 450 15.17 0.53 16.50
N GLU A 451 14.43 0.54 17.62
CA GLU A 451 14.03 -0.66 18.36
C GLU A 451 12.62 -1.12 17.95
N PRO A 452 12.47 -2.23 17.21
CA PRO A 452 11.17 -2.83 16.94
C PRO A 452 10.64 -3.54 18.20
N LYS A 453 9.87 -2.83 19.02
CA LYS A 453 9.40 -3.36 20.31
C LYS A 453 8.34 -4.47 20.22
N SER A 454 7.81 -4.76 19.03
CA SER A 454 6.71 -5.72 18.82
C SER A 454 6.77 -6.59 17.55
N GLU A 455 7.67 -6.33 16.59
CA GLU A 455 7.64 -6.97 15.25
C GLU A 455 8.93 -7.74 14.85
N ILE A 456 9.87 -7.91 15.78
CA ILE A 456 11.09 -8.71 15.53
C ILE A 456 10.74 -10.19 15.48
N ASN A 457 11.02 -10.86 14.37
CA ASN A 457 11.03 -12.32 14.33
C ASN A 457 12.33 -12.88 14.90
N ASN A 458 13.45 -12.26 14.53
CA ASN A 458 14.80 -12.57 14.98
C ASN A 458 15.69 -11.34 14.80
N PHE A 459 16.79 -11.28 15.55
CA PHE A 459 17.88 -10.35 15.28
C PHE A 459 19.25 -11.01 15.52
N VAL A 460 20.29 -10.39 14.97
CA VAL A 460 21.70 -10.72 15.20
C VAL A 460 22.47 -9.40 15.35
N GLU A 461 23.33 -9.31 16.36
CA GLU A 461 24.03 -8.07 16.67
C GLU A 461 25.50 -8.31 17.01
N THR A 462 26.35 -7.40 16.57
CA THR A 462 27.81 -7.42 16.74
C THR A 462 28.30 -6.08 17.31
N GLU A 463 29.59 -5.76 17.26
CA GLU A 463 30.11 -4.43 17.66
C GLU A 463 29.90 -3.32 16.63
N LYS A 464 29.59 -3.67 15.38
CA LYS A 464 29.48 -2.70 14.27
C LYS A 464 28.25 -2.89 13.39
N GLU A 465 27.57 -4.03 13.51
CA GLU A 465 26.43 -4.39 12.65
C GLU A 465 25.27 -4.97 13.47
N VAL A 466 24.05 -4.54 13.14
CA VAL A 466 22.77 -4.94 13.72
C VAL A 466 21.86 -5.42 12.59
N PHE A 467 21.39 -6.67 12.67
CA PHE A 467 20.54 -7.30 11.66
C PHE A 467 19.15 -7.51 12.23
N TYR A 468 18.14 -6.84 11.68
CA TYR A 468 16.73 -7.04 12.03
C TYR A 468 16.04 -7.89 10.97
N TYR A 469 15.38 -8.96 11.39
CA TYR A 469 14.53 -9.81 10.55
C TYR A 469 13.08 -9.51 10.90
N LEU A 470 12.38 -8.80 10.01
CA LEU A 470 11.07 -8.23 10.27
C LEU A 470 9.96 -8.97 9.51
N LYS A 471 8.81 -9.10 10.17
CA LYS A 471 7.63 -9.83 9.67
C LYS A 471 6.79 -9.02 8.67
N SER A 472 6.86 -7.69 8.75
CA SER A 472 6.07 -6.76 7.94
C SER A 472 6.88 -5.50 7.61
N PHE A 473 6.59 -4.90 6.46
CA PHE A 473 7.24 -3.68 6.00
C PHE A 473 6.67 -2.42 6.66
N SER A 474 5.41 -2.46 7.12
CA SER A 474 4.71 -1.31 7.70
C SER A 474 5.41 -0.71 8.93
N TYR A 475 6.18 -1.49 9.69
CA TYR A 475 6.98 -0.96 10.79
C TYR A 475 8.12 -0.05 10.27
N LEU A 476 8.76 -0.42 9.16
CA LEU A 476 9.81 0.39 8.52
C LEU A 476 9.24 1.65 7.88
N GLU A 477 8.06 1.58 7.26
CA GLU A 477 7.35 2.78 6.77
C GLU A 477 7.11 3.80 7.89
N ASN A 478 6.72 3.35 9.08
CA ASN A 478 6.50 4.24 10.22
C ASN A 478 7.80 4.90 10.70
N ILE A 479 8.91 4.15 10.80
CA ILE A 479 10.21 4.69 11.22
C ILE A 479 10.74 5.70 10.20
N PHE A 480 10.78 5.27 8.94
CA PHE A 480 11.38 6.03 7.85
C PHE A 480 10.35 6.92 7.15
N SER A 481 9.21 7.21 7.78
CA SER A 481 8.27 8.21 7.29
C SER A 481 8.93 9.60 7.30
N PRO A 482 8.78 10.42 6.26
CA PRO A 482 7.93 10.23 5.07
C PRO A 482 8.70 9.66 3.85
N ILE A 483 9.95 9.22 4.02
CA ILE A 483 10.78 8.87 2.87
C ILE A 483 10.39 7.55 2.21
N LEU A 484 9.92 6.59 3.01
CA LEU A 484 9.76 5.19 2.62
C LEU A 484 8.28 4.81 2.49
N SER A 485 7.93 4.18 1.37
CA SER A 485 6.65 3.51 1.16
C SER A 485 6.83 2.08 0.61
N GLU A 486 5.78 1.26 0.67
CA GLU A 486 5.75 -0.08 0.08
C GLU A 486 6.09 -0.10 -1.43
N GLU A 487 5.88 0.99 -2.17
CA GLU A 487 6.10 1.03 -3.62
C GLU A 487 7.39 1.75 -4.03
N THR A 488 7.71 2.91 -3.44
CA THR A 488 8.89 3.73 -3.81
C THR A 488 9.53 4.51 -2.65
N LEU A 489 10.71 5.09 -2.88
CA LEU A 489 11.32 6.11 -2.03
C LEU A 489 11.00 7.50 -2.59
N ASN A 490 10.35 8.35 -1.80
CA ASN A 490 10.02 9.72 -2.21
C ASN A 490 11.05 10.71 -1.68
N PHE A 491 12.12 10.92 -2.46
CA PHE A 491 13.17 11.88 -2.12
C PHE A 491 12.66 13.34 -2.04
N GLU A 492 11.71 13.72 -2.89
CA GLU A 492 11.19 15.09 -2.93
C GLU A 492 10.37 15.38 -1.66
N GLU A 493 9.43 14.48 -1.32
CA GLU A 493 8.60 14.59 -0.11
C GLU A 493 9.44 14.52 1.17
N PHE A 494 10.46 13.67 1.21
CA PHE A 494 11.42 13.66 2.32
C PHE A 494 12.14 15.00 2.47
N LEU A 495 12.77 15.50 1.41
CA LEU A 495 13.50 16.76 1.47
C LEU A 495 12.57 17.93 1.82
N ASN A 496 11.38 17.99 1.22
CA ASN A 496 10.36 18.99 1.53
C ASN A 496 9.88 18.92 3.01
N PHE A 497 9.80 17.72 3.60
CA PHE A 497 9.39 17.54 5.00
C PHE A 497 10.49 17.88 6.02
N ILE A 498 11.76 17.61 5.69
CA ILE A 498 12.87 17.89 6.62
C ILE A 498 13.53 19.24 6.41
N ILE A 499 13.49 19.87 5.23
CA ILE A 499 14.20 21.13 5.02
C ILE A 499 13.58 22.27 5.84
N LEU A 500 14.43 23.08 6.47
CA LEU A 500 14.04 24.28 7.20
C LEU A 500 14.54 25.51 6.43
N ASP A 501 15.85 25.66 6.31
CA ASP A 501 16.48 26.73 5.53
C ASP A 501 17.48 26.10 4.56
N GLY A 502 17.53 26.54 3.31
CA GLY A 502 18.52 26.03 2.36
C GLY A 502 18.02 26.03 0.93
N THR A 503 18.58 25.15 0.12
CA THR A 503 18.23 25.02 -1.29
C THR A 503 18.24 23.56 -1.70
N ILE A 504 17.14 23.09 -2.31
CA ILE A 504 17.06 21.81 -3.02
C ILE A 504 17.45 22.08 -4.48
N GLU A 505 18.42 21.33 -4.99
CA GLU A 505 18.79 21.27 -6.39
C GLU A 505 18.47 19.88 -6.96
N GLU A 506 17.78 19.86 -8.09
CA GLU A 506 17.41 18.67 -8.85
C GLU A 506 18.29 18.56 -10.08
N TYR A 507 18.56 17.35 -10.53
CA TYR A 507 19.55 17.08 -11.58
C TYR A 507 18.98 16.20 -12.70
N TYR A 508 19.29 16.57 -13.93
CA TYR A 508 19.12 15.73 -15.11
C TYR A 508 20.03 14.49 -15.03
N LYS A 509 19.70 13.43 -15.78
CA LYS A 509 20.54 12.21 -15.89
C LYS A 509 21.96 12.49 -16.38
N ASN A 510 22.16 13.59 -17.11
CA ASN A 510 23.46 14.06 -17.60
C ASN A 510 24.30 14.80 -16.52
N GLY A 511 23.78 14.99 -15.31
CA GLY A 511 24.46 15.66 -14.20
C GLY A 511 24.36 17.18 -14.18
N LYS A 512 23.65 17.82 -15.12
CA LYS A 512 23.31 19.25 -15.07
C LYS A 512 22.11 19.50 -14.17
N ILE A 513 22.02 20.72 -13.62
CA ILE A 513 20.88 21.14 -12.79
C ILE A 513 19.62 21.22 -13.66
N LEU A 514 18.55 20.58 -13.20
CA LEU A 514 17.18 20.65 -13.73
C LEU A 514 16.41 21.79 -13.06
N MET A 515 16.46 21.86 -11.72
CA MET A 515 15.73 22.85 -10.93
C MET A 515 16.48 23.20 -9.65
N ARG A 516 16.27 24.41 -9.15
CA ARG A 516 16.77 24.93 -7.88
C ARG A 516 15.61 25.59 -7.15
N THR A 517 15.33 25.13 -5.93
CA THR A 517 14.24 25.66 -5.09
C THR A 517 14.81 26.09 -3.73
N PRO A 518 14.80 27.41 -3.39
CA PRO A 518 15.20 27.90 -2.08
C PRO A 518 14.08 27.78 -1.04
N PHE A 519 14.45 27.50 0.20
CA PHE A 519 13.55 27.32 1.34
C PHE A 519 13.99 28.18 2.54
N LYS A 520 13.01 28.66 3.30
CA LYS A 520 13.21 29.34 4.58
C LYS A 520 12.07 29.00 5.54
N ASN A 521 12.39 28.65 6.78
CA ASN A 521 11.43 28.16 7.78
C ASN A 521 10.47 27.05 7.26
N GLY A 522 10.97 26.12 6.46
CA GLY A 522 10.21 24.97 5.91
C GLY A 522 9.31 25.29 4.73
N LEU A 523 9.36 26.51 4.20
CA LEU A 523 8.52 26.97 3.09
C LEU A 523 9.38 27.43 1.92
N LYS A 524 8.94 27.16 0.67
CA LYS A 524 9.58 27.71 -0.54
C LYS A 524 9.64 29.24 -0.41
N ASN A 525 10.83 29.82 -0.50
CA ASN A 525 11.02 31.24 -0.23
C ASN A 525 12.24 31.80 -0.97
N GLY A 526 12.01 32.76 -1.86
CA GLY A 526 12.96 33.21 -2.86
C GLY A 526 12.56 32.75 -4.25
N LYS A 527 13.49 32.83 -5.20
CA LYS A 527 13.26 32.51 -6.60
C LYS A 527 13.56 31.03 -6.86
N MET A 528 12.53 30.27 -7.25
CA MET A 528 12.72 28.94 -7.82
C MET A 528 13.14 29.08 -9.29
N GLU A 529 14.16 28.34 -9.70
CA GLU A 529 14.74 28.42 -11.04
C GLU A 529 14.76 27.02 -11.67
N ALA A 530 14.14 26.84 -12.83
CA ALA A 530 14.27 25.64 -13.64
C ALA A 530 15.10 25.94 -14.89
N PHE A 531 15.85 24.95 -15.37
CA PHE A 531 16.82 25.08 -16.45
C PHE A 531 16.52 24.10 -17.58
N TYR A 532 17.01 24.40 -18.78
CA TYR A 532 17.09 23.45 -19.90
C TYR A 532 18.30 22.52 -19.76
N GLU A 533 18.34 21.41 -20.51
CA GLU A 533 19.53 20.56 -20.58
C GLU A 533 20.76 21.25 -21.19
N SER A 534 20.60 22.37 -21.89
CA SER A 534 21.73 23.24 -22.25
C SER A 534 22.40 23.87 -21.01
N GLY A 535 21.64 24.12 -19.94
CA GLY A 535 22.03 24.86 -18.73
C GLY A 535 21.50 26.29 -18.68
N LYS A 536 20.78 26.73 -19.72
CA LYS A 536 20.09 28.03 -19.75
C LYS A 536 18.85 28.01 -18.85
N ILE A 537 18.47 29.16 -18.29
CA ILE A 537 17.23 29.30 -17.52
C ILE A 537 16.03 29.03 -18.44
N LYS A 538 15.07 28.27 -17.92
CA LYS A 538 13.80 27.90 -18.55
C LYS A 538 12.62 28.56 -17.85
N VAL A 539 12.58 28.52 -16.52
CA VAL A 539 11.49 29.09 -15.71
C VAL A 539 12.05 29.73 -14.44
N GLU A 540 11.45 30.83 -14.02
CA GLU A 540 11.72 31.55 -12.78
C GLU A 540 10.40 31.81 -12.06
N ILE A 541 10.24 31.34 -10.81
CA ILE A 541 9.00 31.50 -10.03
C ILE A 541 9.32 32.13 -8.67
N PRO A 542 8.80 33.33 -8.35
CA PRO A 542 9.02 33.96 -7.05
C PRO A 542 8.08 33.38 -5.99
N TYR A 543 8.64 32.66 -5.02
CA TYR A 543 7.93 32.19 -3.84
C TYR A 543 8.18 33.11 -2.63
N ASN A 544 7.12 33.42 -1.90
CA ASN A 544 7.15 34.11 -0.62
C ASN A 544 6.37 33.26 0.39
N ARG A 545 7.06 32.72 1.40
CA ARG A 545 6.45 31.85 2.45
C ARG A 545 5.55 30.74 1.88
N GLY A 546 6.02 30.04 0.84
CA GLY A 546 5.35 28.90 0.20
C GLY A 546 4.35 29.27 -0.90
N VAL A 547 4.01 30.55 -1.06
CA VAL A 547 3.01 31.03 -2.02
C VAL A 547 3.71 31.78 -3.17
N VAL A 548 3.25 31.62 -4.40
CA VAL A 548 3.76 32.41 -5.54
C VAL A 548 3.25 33.86 -5.42
N ASP A 549 4.14 34.84 -5.29
CA ASP A 549 3.81 36.27 -5.18
C ASP A 549 4.84 37.10 -5.94
N GLY A 550 4.39 37.80 -6.99
CA GLY A 550 5.24 38.52 -7.93
C GLY A 550 5.24 37.93 -9.34
N ILE A 551 6.23 38.32 -10.14
CA ILE A 551 6.33 38.00 -11.56
C ILE A 551 7.11 36.69 -11.78
N ALA A 552 6.44 35.66 -12.31
CA ALA A 552 7.08 34.46 -12.83
C ALA A 552 7.44 34.65 -14.32
N LYS A 553 8.54 34.04 -14.77
CA LYS A 553 9.05 34.18 -16.14
C LYS A 553 9.36 32.83 -16.74
N GLU A 554 8.98 32.62 -17.99
CA GLU A 554 9.37 31.47 -18.81
C GLU A 554 10.20 31.98 -19.99
N TYR A 555 11.25 31.25 -20.35
CA TYR A 555 12.21 31.62 -21.39
C TYR A 555 12.29 30.53 -22.45
N PHE A 556 12.54 30.91 -23.69
CA PHE A 556 12.92 29.98 -24.75
C PHE A 556 14.36 29.50 -24.54
N GLU A 557 14.74 28.38 -25.15
CA GLU A 557 16.14 27.89 -25.12
C GLU A 557 17.11 28.81 -25.90
N SER A 558 16.61 29.76 -26.69
CA SER A 558 17.41 30.90 -27.17
C SER A 558 17.96 31.75 -26.01
N GLY A 559 17.20 31.86 -24.91
CA GLY A 559 17.42 32.76 -23.77
C GLY A 559 16.47 33.97 -23.80
N ARG A 560 15.66 34.12 -24.85
CA ARG A 560 14.64 35.16 -24.98
C ARG A 560 13.46 34.88 -24.05
N LEU A 561 12.83 35.93 -23.53
CA LEU A 561 11.60 35.80 -22.73
C LEU A 561 10.47 35.22 -23.60
N ALA A 562 9.83 34.15 -23.13
CA ALA A 562 8.71 33.48 -23.77
C ALA A 562 7.37 33.85 -23.12
N LYS A 563 7.36 33.99 -21.79
CA LYS A 563 6.16 34.35 -21.03
C LYS A 563 6.51 35.10 -19.75
N GLU A 564 5.67 36.04 -19.37
CA GLU A 564 5.71 36.76 -18.09
C GLU A 564 4.34 36.63 -17.44
N ILE A 565 4.25 36.04 -16.24
CA ILE A 565 3.00 35.76 -15.53
C ILE A 565 3.00 36.52 -14.21
N HIS A 566 1.99 37.37 -13.99
CA HIS A 566 1.88 38.16 -12.78
C HIS A 566 1.01 37.41 -11.75
N TYR A 567 1.62 36.97 -10.65
CA TYR A 567 0.93 36.32 -9.53
C TYR A 567 0.77 37.27 -8.34
N LYS A 568 -0.37 37.15 -7.66
CA LYS A 568 -0.62 37.81 -6.37
C LYS A 568 -1.23 36.81 -5.40
N ASN A 569 -0.57 36.60 -4.27
CA ASN A 569 -1.01 35.66 -3.22
C ASN A 569 -1.43 34.27 -3.79
N GLY A 570 -0.66 33.74 -4.74
CA GLY A 570 -0.90 32.44 -5.39
C GLY A 570 -1.94 32.42 -6.52
N LYS A 571 -2.62 33.55 -6.80
CA LYS A 571 -3.54 33.68 -7.94
C LYS A 571 -2.83 34.28 -9.14
N GLU A 572 -3.04 33.68 -10.31
CA GLU A 572 -2.64 34.27 -11.59
C GLU A 572 -3.56 35.46 -11.89
N MET A 573 -2.97 36.62 -12.18
CA MET A 573 -3.72 37.85 -12.49
C MET A 573 -3.85 38.02 -14.01
N PHE A 574 -2.71 37.99 -14.71
CA PHE A 574 -2.61 38.00 -16.17
C PHE A 574 -1.23 37.46 -16.61
N TYR A 575 -1.08 37.19 -17.90
CA TYR A 575 0.23 36.94 -18.51
C TYR A 575 0.41 37.71 -19.81
N LYS A 576 1.68 37.97 -20.14
CA LYS A 576 2.19 38.35 -21.47
C LYS A 576 2.91 37.14 -22.04
N SER A 577 2.65 36.77 -23.29
CA SER A 577 3.43 35.78 -24.03
C SER A 577 4.05 36.39 -25.28
N TYR A 578 5.22 35.87 -25.64
CA TYR A 578 6.06 36.31 -26.74
C TYR A 578 6.24 35.12 -27.70
N PHE A 579 6.31 35.39 -29.00
CA PHE A 579 6.62 34.38 -30.01
C PHE A 579 8.09 34.52 -30.43
N ASP A 580 8.82 33.40 -30.54
CA ASP A 580 10.16 33.36 -31.14
C ASP A 580 9.99 33.09 -32.65
N ASN A 581 10.00 34.15 -33.46
CA ASN A 581 10.19 34.06 -34.91
C ASN A 581 11.65 34.39 -35.21
N ASP A 582 12.24 33.72 -36.21
CA ASP A 582 13.67 33.80 -36.55
C ASP A 582 14.24 35.23 -36.50
N ASN A 583 14.93 35.50 -35.39
CA ASN A 583 15.62 36.74 -35.04
C ASN A 583 14.82 38.02 -34.73
N LYS A 584 13.50 37.95 -34.48
CA LYS A 584 12.71 39.11 -33.99
C LYS A 584 11.64 38.75 -32.94
N GLN A 585 11.76 39.32 -31.74
CA GLN A 585 10.64 39.44 -30.77
C GLN A 585 9.76 40.65 -31.19
N GLU A 586 8.63 40.41 -31.85
CA GLU A 586 7.79 41.52 -32.36
C GLU A 586 6.28 41.44 -32.02
N LYS A 587 5.78 40.38 -31.37
CA LYS A 587 4.34 40.29 -31.02
C LYS A 587 4.12 39.81 -29.59
N GLU A 588 3.74 40.75 -28.71
CA GLU A 588 3.18 40.45 -27.40
C GLU A 588 1.73 39.98 -27.54
N LYS A 589 1.36 38.90 -26.85
CA LYS A 589 -0.03 38.48 -26.69
C LYS A 589 -0.37 38.39 -25.20
N TYR A 590 -1.42 39.09 -24.81
CA TYR A 590 -1.96 39.01 -23.45
C TYR A 590 -2.98 37.87 -23.37
N SER A 591 -3.22 37.35 -22.17
CA SER A 591 -4.27 36.35 -21.94
C SER A 591 -5.65 36.83 -22.39
N ASN A 592 -6.47 35.93 -22.94
CA ASN A 592 -7.80 36.27 -23.44
C ASN A 592 -8.67 36.82 -22.30
N GLY A 593 -9.14 38.06 -22.46
CA GLY A 593 -9.79 38.83 -21.40
C GLY A 593 -8.97 39.99 -20.85
N TYR A 594 -7.67 40.09 -21.15
CA TYR A 594 -6.74 41.07 -20.56
C TYR A 594 -5.76 41.72 -21.56
N SER A 595 -6.15 41.88 -22.84
CA SER A 595 -5.35 42.69 -23.78
C SER A 595 -5.19 44.13 -23.30
N LYS A 596 -4.21 44.86 -23.86
CA LYS A 596 -3.95 46.27 -23.53
C LYS A 596 -5.21 47.13 -23.69
N ASP A 597 -6.04 46.78 -24.66
CA ASP A 597 -7.31 47.41 -25.04
C ASP A 597 -8.52 46.89 -24.23
N ASN A 598 -8.34 45.86 -23.41
CA ASN A 598 -9.39 45.28 -22.59
C ASN A 598 -9.39 45.86 -21.17
N PRO A 599 -10.41 46.66 -20.78
CA PRO A 599 -10.45 47.32 -19.48
C PRO A 599 -10.46 46.37 -18.28
N ASN A 600 -10.79 45.10 -18.49
CA ASN A 600 -10.74 44.07 -17.44
C ASN A 600 -9.34 43.93 -16.82
N ARG A 601 -8.26 44.29 -17.55
CA ARG A 601 -6.87 44.20 -17.05
C ARG A 601 -6.65 45.04 -15.79
N TYR A 602 -7.29 46.19 -15.71
CA TYR A 602 -7.13 47.10 -14.57
C TYR A 602 -7.83 46.57 -13.31
N TYR A 603 -8.99 45.93 -13.48
CA TYR A 603 -9.67 45.24 -12.38
C TYR A 603 -8.81 44.07 -11.86
N ALA A 604 -8.14 43.32 -12.74
CA ALA A 604 -7.19 42.29 -12.35
C ALA A 604 -5.94 42.85 -11.65
N ILE A 605 -5.32 43.93 -12.17
CA ILE A 605 -4.15 44.58 -11.55
C ILE A 605 -4.45 45.01 -10.10
N LEU A 606 -5.64 45.59 -9.87
CA LEU A 606 -6.07 46.00 -8.53
C LEU A 606 -6.65 44.85 -7.68
N GLY A 607 -6.86 43.67 -8.25
CA GLY A 607 -7.41 42.50 -7.54
C GLY A 607 -8.90 42.60 -7.20
N VAL A 608 -9.67 43.32 -8.03
CA VAL A 608 -11.06 43.71 -7.78
C VAL A 608 -12.02 43.12 -8.83
N ASN A 609 -13.33 43.11 -8.53
CA ASN A 609 -14.37 42.71 -9.48
C ASN A 609 -14.87 43.93 -10.29
N LYS A 610 -15.52 43.71 -11.43
CA LYS A 610 -16.14 44.76 -12.25
C LYS A 610 -17.23 45.55 -11.53
N ASN A 611 -17.96 44.88 -10.64
CA ASN A 611 -19.09 45.45 -9.89
C ASN A 611 -18.63 46.14 -8.59
N ILE A 612 -17.35 46.49 -8.46
CA ILE A 612 -16.81 47.15 -7.26
C ILE A 612 -17.32 48.60 -7.18
N THR A 613 -17.48 49.14 -5.97
CA THR A 613 -17.80 50.56 -5.76
C THR A 613 -16.56 51.47 -5.82
N LYS A 614 -16.74 52.79 -5.99
CA LYS A 614 -15.63 53.77 -5.98
C LYS A 614 -14.83 53.73 -4.67
N ASP A 615 -15.50 53.57 -3.52
CA ASP A 615 -14.85 53.53 -2.21
C ASP A 615 -14.07 52.24 -1.98
N GLU A 616 -14.61 51.10 -2.42
CA GLU A 616 -13.89 49.83 -2.40
C GLU A 616 -12.69 49.83 -3.37
N LEU A 617 -12.82 50.42 -4.56
CA LEU A 617 -11.70 50.60 -5.49
C LEU A 617 -10.59 51.43 -4.84
N LYS A 618 -10.95 52.58 -4.25
CA LYS A 618 -10.01 53.47 -3.57
C LYS A 618 -9.32 52.78 -2.38
N LYS A 619 -10.05 51.94 -1.64
CA LYS A 619 -9.51 51.11 -0.56
C LYS A 619 -8.52 50.05 -1.09
N ALA A 620 -8.87 49.34 -2.17
CA ALA A 620 -7.98 48.37 -2.81
C ALA A 620 -6.71 49.02 -3.37
N TYR A 621 -6.83 50.21 -3.98
CA TYR A 621 -5.70 51.02 -4.41
C TYR A 621 -4.78 51.40 -3.24
N TYR A 622 -5.32 51.94 -2.13
CA TYR A 622 -4.49 52.28 -0.97
C TYR A 622 -3.82 51.07 -0.31
N GLU A 623 -4.48 49.92 -0.23
CA GLU A 623 -3.89 48.65 0.22
C GLU A 623 -2.66 48.27 -0.65
N LEU A 624 -2.78 48.41 -1.97
CA LEU A 624 -1.72 48.09 -2.92
C LEU A 624 -0.58 49.11 -2.91
N VAL A 625 -0.88 50.41 -2.91
CA VAL A 625 0.09 51.50 -2.69
C VAL A 625 0.85 51.26 -1.39
N LYS A 626 0.16 50.96 -0.28
CA LYS A 626 0.79 50.64 1.01
C LYS A 626 1.62 49.35 0.97
N LYS A 627 1.41 48.42 0.03
CA LYS A 627 2.27 47.23 -0.17
C LYS A 627 3.47 47.52 -1.08
N TYR A 628 3.34 48.36 -2.11
CA TYR A 628 4.35 48.55 -3.16
C TYR A 628 5.02 49.93 -3.22
N HIS A 629 4.74 50.83 -2.27
CA HIS A 629 5.36 52.17 -2.22
C HIS A 629 6.90 52.09 -2.23
N PRO A 630 7.61 52.84 -3.10
CA PRO A 630 9.07 52.76 -3.25
C PRO A 630 9.85 52.84 -1.93
N ASP A 631 9.46 53.74 -1.03
CA ASP A 631 10.06 53.97 0.29
C ASP A 631 10.17 52.68 1.14
N LYS A 632 9.23 51.74 1.00
CA LYS A 632 9.28 50.46 1.73
C LYS A 632 10.39 49.53 1.25
N PHE A 633 10.93 49.78 0.05
CA PHE A 633 11.96 49.00 -0.58
C PHE A 633 13.30 49.76 -0.63
N GLU A 634 13.41 50.91 0.04
CA GLU A 634 14.63 51.74 0.04
C GLU A 634 15.87 50.98 0.53
N ASN A 635 15.70 50.05 1.47
CA ASN A 635 16.74 49.15 1.98
C ASN A 635 16.73 47.74 1.35
N SER A 636 15.90 47.51 0.32
CA SER A 636 15.79 46.24 -0.40
C SER A 636 16.77 46.13 -1.56
N SER A 637 16.94 44.92 -2.10
CA SER A 637 17.81 44.69 -3.26
C SER A 637 17.32 45.45 -4.50
N LYS A 638 18.23 45.74 -5.43
CA LYS A 638 17.91 46.47 -6.67
C LYS A 638 16.75 45.83 -7.44
N THR A 639 16.76 44.50 -7.58
CA THR A 639 15.68 43.76 -8.25
C THR A 639 14.35 43.74 -7.48
N GLU A 640 14.32 44.04 -6.18
CA GLU A 640 13.08 44.24 -5.41
C GLU A 640 12.55 45.67 -5.58
N LYS A 641 13.42 46.68 -5.63
CA LYS A 641 13.06 48.07 -5.97
C LYS A 641 12.43 48.14 -7.35
N ASP A 642 13.11 47.59 -8.36
CA ASP A 642 12.63 47.62 -9.75
C ASP A 642 11.28 46.89 -9.90
N LYS A 643 11.02 45.84 -9.10
CA LYS A 643 9.71 45.15 -9.05
C LYS A 643 8.63 46.01 -8.40
N ALA A 644 8.95 46.68 -7.28
CA ALA A 644 8.01 47.55 -6.59
C ALA A 644 7.61 48.75 -7.46
N GLU A 645 8.59 49.40 -8.11
CA GLU A 645 8.38 50.53 -9.03
C GLU A 645 7.51 50.16 -10.23
N ASN A 646 7.80 49.05 -10.92
CA ASN A 646 6.98 48.58 -12.04
C ASN A 646 5.55 48.22 -11.59
N MET A 647 5.40 47.53 -10.45
CA MET A 647 4.07 47.21 -9.91
C MET A 647 3.30 48.49 -9.53
N MET A 648 3.96 49.48 -8.94
CA MET A 648 3.37 50.77 -8.57
C MET A 648 2.87 51.53 -9.81
N LYS A 649 3.63 51.49 -10.90
CA LYS A 649 3.22 52.07 -12.19
C LYS A 649 1.95 51.41 -12.74
N ASP A 650 1.91 50.08 -12.77
CA ASP A 650 0.73 49.32 -13.23
C ASP A 650 -0.49 49.61 -12.33
N ILE A 651 -0.31 49.68 -11.00
CA ILE A 651 -1.36 50.02 -10.02
C ILE A 651 -1.93 51.42 -10.28
N ASN A 652 -1.07 52.41 -10.53
CA ASN A 652 -1.50 53.79 -10.81
C ASN A 652 -2.25 53.88 -12.15
N GLU A 653 -1.72 53.31 -13.23
CA GLU A 653 -2.38 53.25 -14.55
C GLU A 653 -3.77 52.59 -14.44
N ALA A 654 -3.88 51.50 -13.66
CA ALA A 654 -5.14 50.81 -13.42
C ALA A 654 -6.15 51.63 -12.61
N TYR A 655 -5.71 52.31 -11.55
CA TYR A 655 -6.58 53.13 -10.72
C TYR A 655 -7.08 54.37 -11.46
N GLU A 656 -6.20 55.08 -12.16
CA GLU A 656 -6.57 56.25 -12.98
C GLU A 656 -7.57 55.87 -14.08
N TYR A 657 -7.32 54.78 -14.81
CA TYR A 657 -8.24 54.34 -15.85
C TYR A 657 -9.61 53.98 -15.27
N LEU A 658 -9.66 53.19 -14.19
CA LEU A 658 -10.95 52.77 -13.62
C LEU A 658 -11.71 53.95 -13.02
N MET A 659 -11.06 54.82 -12.26
CA MET A 659 -11.69 56.03 -11.71
C MET A 659 -12.28 56.94 -12.80
N LYS A 660 -11.61 57.03 -13.96
CA LYS A 660 -12.09 57.82 -15.11
C LYS A 660 -13.26 57.17 -15.85
N ASN A 661 -13.37 55.85 -15.85
CA ASN A 661 -14.39 55.08 -16.59
C ASN A 661 -15.48 54.47 -15.68
N PHE A 662 -15.56 54.93 -14.43
CA PHE A 662 -16.58 54.56 -13.46
C PHE A 662 -17.88 55.33 -13.76
N ILE A 663 -18.81 54.67 -14.44
CA ILE A 663 -20.19 55.13 -14.67
C ILE A 663 -20.98 55.02 -13.36
#